data_AF-A0A7V4IH02-F1
#
_entry.id   AF-A0A7V4IH02-F1
#
_cell.length_a   1.000
_cell.length_b   1.000
_cell.length_c   1.000
_cell.angle_alpha   90.00
_cell.angle_beta   90.00
_cell.angle_gamma   90.00
#
_symmetry.space_group_name_H-M   'P 1'
#
loop_
_entity.id
_entity.type
_entity.pdbx_description
1 polymer ?
#
loop_
_entity_poly.entity_id
_entity_poly.type
_entity_poly.pdbx_seq_one_letter_code
_entity_poly.pdbx_strand_id
1 'polypeptide(L)'
;MKWPLLATLGLALASPAAIAAVPPAEDWLPEDTLGFITAPDARRLRAAGGALPWFRLWQDEALRPVRENFVGQFRENLGRPLERDLGVNLAALAGLAQGQVTLALLPNGWPADRAARPGALLLVDTRDRAPEAEKAIAAFRQRWRDAGRGLHTERVRGVEFVVATVGANDVPGSLKRLLPGRADAREPAGQSDPPAAGPRTLWLGMHGALLLLAGERPTLDRVLARLGESGGGLGELPAFRRTREECLRAADLFGWFNTQALRDVWPAVPARPATAPDDAAEPSAALHPGRLLEAAGLGGVRAAAFSLQAAPGGTLAQFHLAAPEAERRGLLRLWVAPTNAETLPPPFVPADAIQFTRWRLDGPKAWATLTNTANAITPALLSTADWILNTAEEAGQLANPRFNLRRQLLDNLGDDVVLFQRPPRDETAAAPASPPQLLLVGSPRPEEMADALKVVLGALAGGPAPREREFLGRKIHTVSPLAGAQPGPTPPPLRALHVSASHTHALVANDAGILEDYLRAAGTPPPLRDAPGLAEAWQQVIRPGAALVGYRNRREEQRAAFARWKLRADDEATPAPSGMTPVTESLGLAAPEESLLQWMDTKQLPPFAAVEKYFHFTVFAGAATADGLTFRIFAPTPPGLPAAQ
;
A
#
# COMPACT_ATOMS: atom_id res chain seq x y z
N MET A 1 -27.19 -73.13 45.43
CA MET A 1 -27.84 -72.78 44.15
C MET A 1 -27.03 -71.64 43.51
N LYS A 2 -26.40 -71.93 42.36
CA LYS A 2 -25.87 -71.02 41.30
C LYS A 2 -24.66 -70.07 41.58
N TRP A 3 -23.53 -70.42 40.92
CA TRP A 3 -22.49 -69.58 40.27
C TRP A 3 -23.05 -68.44 39.35
N PRO A 4 -22.25 -67.55 38.71
CA PRO A 4 -20.97 -66.88 39.07
C PRO A 4 -20.78 -65.42 38.47
N LEU A 5 -19.57 -64.83 38.66
CA LEU A 5 -18.71 -64.03 37.73
C LEU A 5 -19.22 -62.82 36.90
N LEU A 6 -18.31 -61.82 36.80
CA LEU A 6 -18.11 -60.77 35.75
C LEU A 6 -18.93 -59.46 35.81
N ALA A 7 -18.25 -58.35 36.11
CA ALA A 7 -18.16 -57.17 35.22
C ALA A 7 -17.35 -56.01 35.87
N THR A 8 -16.03 -56.18 35.96
CA THR A 8 -15.10 -55.04 35.84
C THR A 8 -14.97 -54.71 34.35
N LEU A 9 -15.63 -53.66 33.86
CA LEU A 9 -15.22 -52.88 32.68
C LEU A 9 -16.16 -51.69 32.46
N GLY A 10 -15.59 -50.51 32.22
CA GLY A 10 -16.25 -49.49 31.40
C GLY A 10 -16.80 -48.26 32.13
N LEU A 11 -15.96 -47.23 32.30
CA LEU A 11 -16.15 -45.93 31.66
C LEU A 11 -14.91 -45.06 31.95
N ALA A 12 -13.79 -45.38 31.30
CA ALA A 12 -12.85 -44.32 30.96
C ALA A 12 -13.52 -43.53 29.84
N LEU A 13 -14.30 -42.51 30.22
CA LEU A 13 -14.69 -41.45 29.29
C LEU A 13 -13.39 -40.91 28.72
N ALA A 14 -13.12 -41.24 27.46
CA ALA A 14 -12.16 -40.55 26.63
C ALA A 14 -12.57 -39.08 26.65
N SER A 15 -11.95 -38.31 27.55
CA SER A 15 -11.94 -36.87 27.41
C SER A 15 -11.31 -36.62 26.04
N PRO A 16 -11.99 -35.96 25.09
CA PRO A 16 -11.28 -35.45 23.93
C PRO A 16 -10.17 -34.60 24.51
N ALA A 17 -8.92 -34.96 24.23
CA ALA A 17 -7.78 -34.15 24.62
C ALA A 17 -8.11 -32.73 24.16
N ALA A 18 -8.36 -31.84 25.11
CA ALA A 18 -8.59 -30.45 24.82
C ALA A 18 -7.31 -30.00 24.12
N ILE A 19 -7.36 -29.83 22.80
CA ILE A 19 -6.28 -29.24 22.04
C ILE A 19 -6.17 -27.84 22.63
N ALA A 20 -5.14 -27.63 23.46
CA ALA A 20 -4.90 -26.34 24.06
C ALA A 20 -4.88 -25.30 22.93
N ALA A 21 -5.69 -24.26 23.06
CA ALA A 21 -5.75 -23.21 22.05
C ALA A 21 -4.33 -22.68 21.85
N VAL A 22 -3.87 -22.67 20.59
CA VAL A 22 -2.56 -22.14 20.24
C VAL A 22 -2.49 -20.69 20.72
N PRO A 23 -1.48 -20.31 21.52
CA PRO A 23 -1.36 -18.93 21.97
C PRO A 23 -1.20 -18.01 20.75
N PRO A 24 -1.69 -16.76 20.83
CA PRO A 24 -1.50 -15.75 19.79
C PRO A 24 -0.03 -15.63 19.35
N ALA A 25 0.18 -15.29 18.08
CA ALA A 25 1.51 -15.14 17.48
C ALA A 25 2.50 -14.37 18.36
N GLU A 26 2.07 -13.26 18.93
CA GLU A 26 2.85 -12.37 19.76
C GLU A 26 3.38 -13.01 21.07
N ASP A 27 2.76 -14.06 21.57
CA ASP A 27 3.16 -14.67 22.84
C ASP A 27 4.33 -15.64 22.67
N TRP A 28 4.39 -16.33 21.51
CA TRP A 28 5.45 -17.30 21.20
C TRP A 28 6.51 -16.76 20.23
N LEU A 29 6.26 -15.65 19.52
CA LEU A 29 7.29 -15.01 18.73
C LEU A 29 8.37 -14.38 19.63
N PRO A 30 9.67 -14.54 19.31
CA PRO A 30 10.75 -13.88 20.03
C PRO A 30 10.65 -12.34 19.99
N GLU A 31 11.17 -11.66 21.02
CA GLU A 31 11.11 -10.19 21.15
C GLU A 31 11.86 -9.44 20.04
N ASP A 32 12.91 -10.03 19.49
CA ASP A 32 13.74 -9.49 18.40
C ASP A 32 13.18 -9.83 17.00
N THR A 33 11.95 -10.33 16.90
CA THR A 33 11.28 -10.58 15.62
C THR A 33 11.33 -9.32 14.74
N LEU A 34 11.81 -9.47 13.50
CA LEU A 34 11.95 -8.36 12.55
C LEU A 34 10.58 -7.94 12.00
N GLY A 35 9.68 -8.90 11.83
CA GLY A 35 8.29 -8.64 11.50
C GLY A 35 7.51 -9.92 11.28
N PHE A 36 6.19 -9.80 11.29
CA PHE A 36 5.30 -10.92 11.03
C PHE A 36 3.98 -10.44 10.42
N ILE A 37 3.30 -11.36 9.74
CA ILE A 37 1.93 -11.23 9.27
C ILE A 37 1.17 -12.41 9.83
N THR A 38 -0.01 -12.18 10.40
CA THR A 38 -0.84 -13.25 10.93
C THR A 38 -2.32 -13.05 10.64
N ALA A 39 -2.98 -14.16 10.33
CA ALA A 39 -4.42 -14.32 10.43
C ALA A 39 -4.69 -15.11 11.71
N PRO A 40 -5.30 -14.52 12.75
CA PRO A 40 -5.59 -15.24 14.00
C PRO A 40 -6.53 -16.43 13.81
N ASP A 41 -7.43 -16.35 12.83
CA ASP A 41 -8.30 -17.45 12.43
C ASP A 41 -8.50 -17.47 10.91
N ALA A 42 -7.95 -18.49 10.24
CA ALA A 42 -8.02 -18.65 8.80
C ALA A 42 -9.43 -18.97 8.29
N ARG A 43 -10.33 -19.53 9.10
CA ARG A 43 -11.74 -19.73 8.71
C ARG A 43 -12.47 -18.40 8.69
N ARG A 44 -12.29 -17.59 9.74
CA ARG A 44 -12.85 -16.23 9.82
C ARG A 44 -12.33 -15.34 8.71
N LEU A 45 -11.02 -15.36 8.45
CA LEU A 45 -10.43 -14.58 7.34
C LEU A 45 -10.98 -15.04 5.98
N ARG A 46 -11.15 -16.35 5.74
CA ARG A 46 -11.77 -16.85 4.51
C ARG A 46 -13.23 -16.43 4.36
N ALA A 47 -14.01 -16.46 5.44
CA ALA A 47 -15.39 -16.01 5.45
C ALA A 47 -15.49 -14.51 5.14
N ALA A 48 -14.68 -13.69 5.82
CA ALA A 48 -14.61 -12.25 5.59
C ALA A 48 -14.14 -11.92 4.17
N GLY A 49 -13.10 -12.61 3.68
CA GLY A 49 -12.57 -12.48 2.32
C GLY A 49 -13.60 -12.83 1.25
N GLY A 50 -14.39 -13.90 1.48
CA GLY A 50 -15.49 -14.30 0.62
C GLY A 50 -16.62 -13.26 0.50
N ALA A 51 -16.77 -12.42 1.52
CA ALA A 51 -17.76 -11.36 1.55
C ALA A 51 -17.30 -10.04 0.89
N LEU A 52 -16.00 -9.91 0.58
CA LEU A 52 -15.48 -8.69 -0.04
C LEU A 52 -16.08 -8.46 -1.43
N PRO A 53 -16.49 -7.23 -1.78
CA PRO A 53 -17.09 -6.93 -3.08
C PRO A 53 -16.19 -7.31 -4.26
N TRP A 54 -14.87 -7.10 -4.14
CA TRP A 54 -13.90 -7.50 -5.17
C TRP A 54 -13.83 -9.03 -5.36
N PHE A 55 -13.93 -9.80 -4.29
CA PHE A 55 -13.92 -11.25 -4.40
C PHE A 55 -15.20 -11.78 -5.03
N ARG A 56 -16.35 -11.19 -4.68
CA ARG A 56 -17.64 -11.51 -5.33
C ARG A 56 -17.68 -11.11 -6.79
N LEU A 57 -17.10 -9.96 -7.14
CA LEU A 57 -16.88 -9.54 -8.52
C LEU A 57 -16.09 -10.62 -9.27
N TRP A 58 -14.96 -11.08 -8.72
CA TRP A 58 -14.16 -12.13 -9.34
C TRP A 58 -14.94 -13.45 -9.53
N GLN A 59 -15.88 -13.75 -8.64
CA GLN A 59 -16.74 -14.93 -8.72
C GLN A 59 -17.94 -14.75 -9.66
N ASP A 60 -18.28 -13.53 -10.08
CA ASP A 60 -19.43 -13.25 -10.93
C ASP A 60 -19.33 -14.02 -12.27
N GLU A 61 -20.48 -14.46 -12.77
CA GLU A 61 -20.57 -15.23 -14.01
C GLU A 61 -20.13 -14.40 -15.23
N ALA A 62 -20.38 -13.08 -15.22
CA ALA A 62 -19.96 -12.19 -16.30
C ALA A 62 -18.43 -12.09 -16.44
N LEU A 63 -17.67 -12.38 -15.37
CA LEU A 63 -16.20 -12.41 -15.39
C LEU A 63 -15.61 -13.82 -15.54
N ARG A 64 -16.46 -14.84 -15.71
CA ARG A 64 -16.01 -16.23 -15.88
C ARG A 64 -14.95 -16.41 -16.97
N PRO A 65 -15.09 -15.85 -18.19
CA PRO A 65 -14.08 -16.03 -19.24
C PRO A 65 -12.71 -15.44 -18.85
N VAL A 66 -12.70 -14.20 -18.33
CA VAL A 66 -11.50 -13.51 -17.83
C VAL A 66 -10.84 -14.32 -16.71
N ARG A 67 -11.64 -14.80 -15.75
CA ARG A 67 -11.18 -15.60 -14.62
C ARG A 67 -10.56 -16.92 -15.09
N GLU A 68 -11.21 -17.65 -15.99
CA GLU A 68 -10.73 -18.93 -16.49
C GLU A 68 -9.39 -18.77 -17.24
N ASN A 69 -9.27 -17.74 -18.08
CA ASN A 69 -8.01 -17.42 -18.76
C ASN A 69 -6.89 -17.09 -17.76
N PHE A 70 -7.15 -16.18 -16.82
CA PHE A 70 -6.17 -15.79 -15.81
C PHE A 70 -5.73 -16.96 -14.93
N VAL A 71 -6.69 -17.76 -14.43
CA VAL A 71 -6.40 -18.94 -13.60
C VAL A 71 -5.65 -20.00 -14.41
N GLY A 72 -5.95 -20.15 -15.70
CA GLY A 72 -5.20 -20.97 -16.63
C GLY A 72 -3.73 -20.55 -16.69
N GLN A 73 -3.46 -19.28 -17.05
CA GLN A 73 -2.11 -18.72 -17.12
C GLN A 73 -1.35 -18.83 -15.79
N PHE A 74 -2.01 -18.48 -14.68
CA PHE A 74 -1.43 -18.60 -13.35
C PHE A 74 -1.04 -20.06 -13.03
N ARG A 75 -1.96 -21.00 -13.31
CA ARG A 75 -1.71 -22.43 -13.06
C ARG A 75 -0.60 -22.97 -13.95
N GLU A 76 -0.46 -22.51 -15.18
CA GLU A 76 0.55 -23.01 -16.12
C GLU A 76 1.94 -22.43 -15.85
N ASN A 77 2.03 -21.14 -15.57
CA ASN A 77 3.30 -20.42 -15.46
C ASN A 77 3.86 -20.41 -14.02
N LEU A 78 3.00 -20.56 -13.00
CA LEU A 78 3.40 -20.55 -11.58
C LEU A 78 2.97 -21.82 -10.85
N GLY A 79 1.68 -22.19 -10.94
CA GLY A 79 1.11 -23.28 -10.16
C GLY A 79 1.74 -24.65 -10.43
N ARG A 80 1.63 -25.17 -11.66
CA ARG A 80 2.15 -26.49 -12.07
C ARG A 80 3.66 -26.62 -11.88
N PRO A 81 4.50 -25.64 -12.26
CA PRO A 81 5.93 -25.69 -11.97
C PRO A 81 6.18 -25.84 -10.47
N LEU A 82 5.50 -25.04 -9.64
CA LEU A 82 5.67 -25.08 -8.20
C LEU A 82 5.18 -26.39 -7.58
N GLU A 83 4.01 -26.90 -8.00
CA GLU A 83 3.46 -28.19 -7.55
C GLU A 83 4.34 -29.36 -7.96
N ARG A 84 4.92 -29.32 -9.18
CA ARG A 84 5.87 -30.33 -9.66
C ARG A 84 7.17 -30.28 -8.88
N ASP A 85 7.73 -29.08 -8.71
CA ASP A 85 9.05 -28.90 -8.13
C ASP A 85 9.03 -29.06 -6.61
N LEU A 86 7.94 -28.70 -5.91
CA LEU A 86 7.79 -28.99 -4.48
C LEU A 86 7.15 -30.36 -4.22
N GLY A 87 6.50 -30.96 -5.22
CA GLY A 87 5.80 -32.23 -5.07
C GLY A 87 4.55 -32.14 -4.19
N VAL A 88 3.90 -30.98 -4.10
CA VAL A 88 2.72 -30.75 -3.24
C VAL A 88 1.53 -30.25 -4.05
N ASN A 89 0.30 -30.42 -3.54
CA ASN A 89 -0.89 -29.76 -4.08
C ASN A 89 -1.16 -28.50 -3.25
N LEU A 90 -1.05 -27.33 -3.87
CA LEU A 90 -1.11 -26.05 -3.15
C LEU A 90 -2.51 -25.76 -2.64
N ALA A 91 -3.55 -26.15 -3.38
CA ALA A 91 -4.95 -25.98 -2.96
C ALA A 91 -5.30 -26.85 -1.75
N ALA A 92 -4.80 -28.09 -1.72
CA ALA A 92 -4.96 -28.98 -0.58
C ALA A 92 -4.27 -28.41 0.67
N LEU A 93 -3.03 -27.92 0.52
CA LEU A 93 -2.30 -27.28 1.63
C LEU A 93 -3.00 -26.02 2.15
N ALA A 94 -3.50 -25.16 1.26
CA ALA A 94 -4.28 -23.99 1.65
C ALA A 94 -5.56 -24.38 2.43
N GLY A 95 -6.16 -25.53 2.09
CA GLY A 95 -7.32 -26.08 2.78
C GLY A 95 -7.03 -26.60 4.19
N LEU A 96 -5.77 -26.85 4.56
CA LEU A 96 -5.41 -27.33 5.91
C LEU A 96 -5.52 -26.23 6.97
N ALA A 97 -5.38 -24.96 6.58
CA ALA A 97 -5.41 -23.84 7.51
C ALA A 97 -6.81 -23.64 8.12
N GLN A 98 -6.92 -23.87 9.43
CA GLN A 98 -8.19 -23.77 10.14
C GLN A 98 -8.14 -22.80 11.33
N GLY A 99 -7.00 -22.65 11.97
CA GLY A 99 -6.79 -21.66 13.03
C GLY A 99 -5.81 -20.57 12.60
N GLN A 100 -4.87 -20.24 13.48
CA GLN A 100 -3.87 -19.23 13.22
C GLN A 100 -2.96 -19.59 12.03
N VAL A 101 -2.71 -18.62 11.16
CA VAL A 101 -1.65 -18.69 10.15
C VAL A 101 -0.70 -17.52 10.39
N THR A 102 0.59 -17.80 10.53
CA THR A 102 1.60 -16.77 10.84
C THR A 102 2.82 -16.94 9.94
N LEU A 103 3.19 -15.89 9.23
CA LEU A 103 4.48 -15.77 8.56
C LEU A 103 5.34 -14.80 9.35
N ALA A 104 6.50 -15.24 9.83
CA ALA A 104 7.41 -14.42 10.64
C ALA A 104 8.83 -14.40 10.07
N LEU A 105 9.51 -13.27 10.27
CA LEU A 105 10.91 -13.04 9.95
C LEU A 105 11.69 -12.79 11.23
N LEU A 106 12.71 -13.62 11.47
CA LEU A 106 13.57 -13.57 12.64
C LEU A 106 14.99 -13.17 12.22
N PRO A 107 15.75 -12.46 13.07
CA PRO A 107 17.07 -11.96 12.71
C PRO A 107 18.10 -13.07 12.49
N ASN A 108 18.07 -14.14 13.28
CA ASN A 108 19.05 -15.25 13.21
C ASN A 108 20.52 -14.79 13.13
N GLY A 109 20.89 -13.78 13.93
CA GLY A 109 22.24 -13.20 13.95
C GLY A 109 22.44 -12.02 13.00
N TRP A 110 21.51 -11.79 12.07
CA TRP A 110 21.47 -10.58 11.24
C TRP A 110 20.89 -9.38 12.03
N PRO A 111 21.35 -8.13 11.81
CA PRO A 111 22.41 -7.72 10.89
C PRO A 111 23.82 -7.75 11.50
N ALA A 112 23.98 -8.14 12.76
CA ALA A 112 25.27 -8.14 13.46
C ALA A 112 26.32 -9.01 12.75
N ASP A 113 25.90 -10.18 12.25
CA ASP A 113 26.63 -10.96 11.28
C ASP A 113 26.05 -10.73 9.87
N ARG A 114 26.85 -10.11 8.99
CA ARG A 114 26.46 -9.84 7.60
C ARG A 114 26.45 -11.09 6.71
N ALA A 115 27.10 -12.17 7.14
CA ALA A 115 27.01 -13.47 6.47
C ALA A 115 25.72 -14.21 6.86
N ALA A 116 25.17 -13.93 8.05
CA ALA A 116 23.87 -14.42 8.48
C ALA A 116 22.73 -13.79 7.66
N ARG A 117 21.61 -14.50 7.57
CA ARG A 117 20.41 -14.04 6.89
C ARG A 117 19.22 -14.11 7.85
N PRO A 118 18.21 -13.25 7.67
CA PRO A 118 16.95 -13.41 8.38
C PRO A 118 16.31 -14.76 8.09
N GLY A 119 15.91 -15.47 9.13
CA GLY A 119 15.15 -16.72 9.02
C GLY A 119 13.67 -16.46 8.81
N ALA A 120 13.05 -17.22 7.91
CA ALA A 120 11.60 -17.20 7.70
C ALA A 120 10.94 -18.43 8.33
N LEU A 121 9.78 -18.21 8.95
CA LEU A 121 8.90 -19.25 9.48
C LEU A 121 7.48 -19.03 8.96
N LEU A 122 6.84 -20.09 8.47
CA LEU A 122 5.40 -20.19 8.30
C LEU A 122 4.85 -21.21 9.31
N LEU A 123 3.90 -20.78 10.13
CA LEU A 123 3.12 -21.61 11.03
C LEU A 123 1.67 -21.68 10.53
N VAL A 124 1.11 -22.88 10.48
CA VAL A 124 -0.29 -23.13 10.12
C VAL A 124 -0.92 -24.02 11.19
N ASP A 125 -1.89 -23.46 11.93
CA ASP A 125 -2.75 -24.24 12.83
C ASP A 125 -3.81 -24.98 12.00
N THR A 126 -3.66 -26.30 11.99
CA THR A 126 -4.52 -27.20 11.22
C THR A 126 -5.71 -27.70 12.01
N ARG A 127 -5.77 -27.46 13.34
CA ARG A 127 -6.80 -27.96 14.27
C ARG A 127 -7.18 -29.42 13.98
N ASP A 128 -8.42 -29.69 13.60
CA ASP A 128 -8.94 -31.03 13.30
C ASP A 128 -8.36 -31.66 12.02
N ARG A 129 -7.65 -30.90 11.18
CA ARG A 129 -6.97 -31.37 9.97
C ARG A 129 -5.51 -31.79 10.16
N ALA A 130 -5.02 -31.87 11.40
CA ALA A 130 -3.67 -32.38 11.68
C ALA A 130 -3.37 -33.74 11.02
N PRO A 131 -4.29 -34.75 11.03
CA PRO A 131 -4.05 -36.01 10.33
C PRO A 131 -3.93 -35.87 8.81
N GLU A 132 -4.60 -34.89 8.20
CA GLU A 132 -4.47 -34.59 6.76
C GLU A 132 -3.11 -33.93 6.47
N ALA A 133 -2.64 -33.05 7.36
CA ALA A 133 -1.32 -32.43 7.26
C ALA A 133 -0.19 -33.45 7.39
N GLU A 134 -0.27 -34.39 8.34
CA GLU A 134 0.69 -35.50 8.48
C GLU A 134 0.77 -36.35 7.20
N LYS A 135 -0.39 -36.68 6.62
CA LYS A 135 -0.46 -37.38 5.32
C LYS A 135 0.21 -36.58 4.21
N ALA A 136 0.02 -35.26 4.19
CA ALA A 136 0.67 -34.38 3.21
C ALA A 136 2.20 -34.38 3.37
N ILE A 137 2.72 -34.33 4.60
CA ILE A 137 4.16 -34.45 4.88
C ILE A 137 4.70 -35.82 4.45
N ALA A 138 3.98 -36.90 4.74
CA ALA A 138 4.37 -38.25 4.33
C ALA A 138 4.43 -38.38 2.80
N ALA A 139 3.43 -37.84 2.10
CA ALA A 139 3.40 -37.81 0.64
C ALA A 139 4.54 -36.98 0.04
N PHE A 140 4.82 -35.81 0.63
CA PHE A 140 6.00 -34.99 0.28
C PHE A 140 7.29 -35.80 0.44
N ARG A 141 7.45 -36.49 1.58
CA ARG A 141 8.63 -37.30 1.89
C ARG A 141 8.82 -38.43 0.87
N GLN A 142 7.74 -39.12 0.51
CA GLN A 142 7.79 -40.18 -0.49
C GLN A 142 8.20 -39.65 -1.87
N ARG A 143 7.54 -38.58 -2.35
CA ARG A 143 7.82 -37.98 -3.66
C ARG A 143 9.26 -37.46 -3.79
N TRP A 144 9.79 -36.85 -2.73
CA TRP A 144 11.17 -36.38 -2.71
C TRP A 144 12.19 -37.52 -2.79
N ARG A 145 11.91 -38.65 -2.11
CA ARG A 145 12.74 -39.86 -2.24
C ARG A 145 12.64 -40.46 -3.64
N ASP A 146 11.43 -40.58 -4.19
CA ASP A 146 11.20 -41.13 -5.52
C ASP A 146 11.89 -40.28 -6.62
N ALA A 147 11.99 -38.97 -6.40
CA ALA A 147 12.72 -38.03 -7.25
C ALA A 147 14.25 -38.04 -7.05
N GLY A 148 14.78 -38.89 -6.15
CA GLY A 148 16.21 -38.96 -5.85
C GLY A 148 16.79 -37.71 -5.19
N ARG A 149 15.95 -36.86 -4.58
CA ARG A 149 16.37 -35.59 -3.98
C ARG A 149 16.86 -35.77 -2.55
N GLY A 150 17.79 -34.90 -2.14
CA GLY A 150 18.35 -34.89 -0.79
C GLY A 150 17.27 -34.66 0.26
N LEU A 151 17.01 -35.69 1.07
CA LEU A 151 15.99 -35.69 2.09
C LEU A 151 16.49 -36.45 3.31
N HIS A 152 16.48 -35.80 4.46
CA HIS A 152 16.76 -36.45 5.73
C HIS A 152 15.78 -35.99 6.81
N THR A 153 15.95 -36.52 8.00
CA THR A 153 15.09 -36.22 9.14
C THR A 153 15.95 -35.79 10.29
N GLU A 154 15.59 -34.67 10.92
CA GLU A 154 16.26 -34.15 12.10
C GLU A 154 15.25 -33.86 13.20
N ARG A 155 15.72 -33.90 14.45
CA ARG A 155 14.92 -33.51 15.60
C ARG A 155 15.40 -32.18 16.14
N VAL A 156 14.44 -31.29 16.39
CA VAL A 156 14.66 -29.95 16.96
C VAL A 156 13.75 -29.86 18.18
N ARG A 157 14.33 -29.73 19.38
CA ARG A 157 13.60 -29.72 20.67
C ARG A 157 12.54 -30.84 20.81
N GLY A 158 12.87 -32.04 20.35
CA GLY A 158 11.97 -33.22 20.44
C GLY A 158 10.93 -33.33 19.32
N VAL A 159 10.80 -32.32 18.45
CA VAL A 159 9.93 -32.35 17.28
C VAL A 159 10.70 -32.87 16.06
N GLU A 160 10.09 -33.78 15.31
CA GLU A 160 10.68 -34.36 14.10
C GLU A 160 10.39 -33.51 12.86
N PHE A 161 11.44 -33.17 12.12
CA PHE A 161 11.37 -32.40 10.88
C PHE A 161 11.92 -33.21 9.71
N VAL A 162 11.20 -33.14 8.60
CA VAL A 162 11.70 -33.52 7.28
C VAL A 162 12.51 -32.33 6.76
N VAL A 163 13.77 -32.58 6.42
CA VAL A 163 14.69 -31.57 5.88
C VAL A 163 14.93 -31.89 4.41
N ALA A 164 14.46 -30.98 3.56
CA ALA A 164 14.57 -31.07 2.12
C ALA A 164 15.63 -30.07 1.63
N THR A 165 16.62 -30.55 0.88
CA THR A 165 17.61 -29.69 0.24
C THR A 165 17.08 -29.24 -1.12
N VAL A 166 16.67 -27.98 -1.21
CA VAL A 166 16.19 -27.35 -2.45
C VAL A 166 17.40 -26.74 -3.17
N GLY A 167 17.74 -27.28 -4.33
CA GLY A 167 18.78 -26.70 -5.18
C GLY A 167 18.34 -25.37 -5.80
N ALA A 168 19.28 -24.52 -6.20
CA ALA A 168 18.97 -23.28 -6.91
C ALA A 168 18.22 -23.53 -8.24
N ASN A 169 18.29 -24.74 -8.80
CA ASN A 169 17.57 -25.16 -10.01
C ASN A 169 16.16 -25.70 -9.72
N ASP A 170 15.81 -25.95 -8.46
CA ASP A 170 14.50 -26.46 -8.03
C ASP A 170 13.50 -25.34 -7.68
N VAL A 171 13.95 -24.07 -7.74
CA VAL A 171 13.06 -22.90 -7.64
C VAL A 171 12.71 -22.45 -9.07
N PRO A 172 11.41 -22.45 -9.45
CA PRO A 172 10.99 -21.98 -10.77
C PRO A 172 11.60 -20.62 -11.09
N GLY A 173 12.07 -20.41 -12.32
CA GLY A 173 12.64 -19.13 -12.74
C GLY A 173 11.71 -17.94 -12.50
N SER A 174 10.40 -18.18 -12.51
CA SER A 174 9.34 -17.21 -12.19
C SER A 174 9.27 -16.82 -10.70
N LEU A 175 9.61 -17.72 -9.77
CA LEU A 175 9.71 -17.42 -8.33
C LEU A 175 11.01 -16.69 -7.96
N LYS A 176 12.11 -16.94 -8.70
CA LYS A 176 13.35 -16.16 -8.56
C LYS A 176 13.13 -14.68 -8.88
N ARG A 177 12.21 -14.36 -9.80
CA ARG A 177 11.84 -12.98 -10.19
C ARG A 177 10.92 -12.28 -9.17
N LEU A 178 10.18 -13.04 -8.35
CA LEU A 178 9.22 -12.52 -7.37
C LEU A 178 9.78 -12.43 -5.94
N LEU A 179 10.89 -13.08 -5.65
CA LEU A 179 11.58 -13.01 -4.36
C LEU A 179 12.55 -11.81 -4.36
N PRO A 180 12.56 -10.95 -3.32
CA PRO A 180 13.55 -9.89 -3.21
C PRO A 180 14.95 -10.51 -3.08
N GLY A 181 15.70 -10.51 -4.16
CA GLY A 181 17.03 -11.09 -4.24
C GLY A 181 17.65 -10.90 -5.61
N ARG A 182 18.34 -9.76 -5.80
CA ARG A 182 19.21 -9.41 -6.94
C ARG A 182 18.68 -9.84 -8.32
N ALA A 183 17.74 -9.05 -8.87
CA ALA A 183 17.55 -8.98 -10.31
C ALA A 183 18.57 -8.06 -11.01
N ASP A 184 19.31 -7.21 -10.27
CA ASP A 184 20.24 -6.23 -10.86
C ASP A 184 21.69 -6.48 -10.44
N ALA A 185 22.30 -7.50 -11.02
CA ALA A 185 23.76 -7.59 -11.14
C ALA A 185 24.07 -8.20 -12.50
N ARG A 186 23.88 -7.42 -13.57
CA ARG A 186 24.54 -7.72 -14.84
C ARG A 186 25.96 -7.17 -14.71
N GLU A 187 26.87 -8.02 -14.26
CA GLU A 187 28.27 -7.65 -14.10
C GLU A 187 28.98 -7.56 -15.47
N PRO A 188 29.99 -6.68 -15.59
CA PRO A 188 30.79 -6.50 -16.79
C PRO A 188 31.47 -7.82 -17.18
N ALA A 189 31.47 -8.11 -18.49
CA ALA A 189 32.06 -9.31 -19.05
C ALA A 189 33.53 -9.45 -18.62
N GLY A 190 33.85 -10.47 -17.81
CA GLY A 190 35.24 -10.83 -17.51
C GLY A 190 35.55 -11.42 -16.14
N GLN A 191 34.61 -11.58 -15.21
CA GLN A 191 34.86 -12.28 -13.94
C GLN A 191 33.87 -13.42 -13.71
N SER A 192 34.47 -14.56 -13.38
CA SER A 192 33.87 -15.87 -13.09
C SER A 192 32.66 -15.79 -12.16
N ASP A 193 31.61 -16.51 -12.56
CA ASP A 193 30.36 -16.85 -11.88
C ASP A 193 30.04 -16.14 -10.55
N PRO A 194 28.87 -15.47 -10.42
CA PRO A 194 28.39 -15.03 -9.12
C PRO A 194 28.32 -16.24 -8.17
N PRO A 195 28.61 -16.08 -6.87
CA PRO A 195 28.55 -17.20 -5.94
C PRO A 195 27.14 -17.79 -6.01
N ALA A 196 27.07 -19.03 -6.52
CA ALA A 196 25.83 -19.78 -6.63
C ALA A 196 25.11 -19.67 -5.29
N ALA A 197 23.84 -19.24 -5.31
CA ALA A 197 23.01 -19.30 -4.12
C ALA A 197 23.06 -20.76 -3.62
N GLY A 198 23.71 -20.97 -2.48
CA GLY A 198 23.92 -22.30 -1.92
C GLY A 198 22.61 -23.05 -1.77
N PRO A 199 22.65 -24.39 -1.65
CA PRO A 199 21.47 -25.20 -1.43
C PRO A 199 20.64 -24.64 -0.27
N ARG A 200 19.35 -24.39 -0.49
CA ARG A 200 18.44 -23.89 0.55
C ARG A 200 17.76 -25.07 1.21
N THR A 201 17.76 -25.12 2.54
CA THR A 201 17.02 -26.14 3.28
C THR A 201 15.59 -25.69 3.52
N LEU A 202 14.64 -26.59 3.29
CA LEU A 202 13.26 -26.44 3.75
C LEU A 202 13.03 -27.45 4.87
N TRP A 203 12.64 -26.95 6.03
CA TRP A 203 12.28 -27.73 7.20
C TRP A 203 10.77 -27.80 7.29
N LEU A 204 10.21 -29.02 7.36
CA LEU A 204 8.78 -29.27 7.41
C LEU A 204 8.47 -30.27 8.54
N GLY A 205 7.62 -29.88 9.50
CA GLY A 205 7.31 -30.74 10.64
C GLY A 205 5.99 -30.39 11.33
N MET A 206 5.52 -31.30 12.19
CA MET A 206 4.31 -31.12 13.01
C MET A 206 4.67 -31.00 14.49
N HIS A 207 4.14 -29.98 15.16
CA HIS A 207 4.14 -29.87 16.62
C HIS A 207 2.69 -29.85 17.12
N GLY A 208 2.16 -31.01 17.55
CA GLY A 208 0.73 -31.15 17.81
C GLY A 208 -0.08 -30.90 16.54
N ALA A 209 -1.02 -29.95 16.57
CA ALA A 209 -1.81 -29.54 15.39
C ALA A 209 -1.13 -28.44 14.54
N LEU A 210 0.09 -28.03 14.89
CA LEU A 210 0.82 -26.96 14.21
C LEU A 210 1.72 -27.52 13.12
N LEU A 211 1.46 -27.13 11.88
CA LEU A 211 2.35 -27.36 10.76
C LEU A 211 3.38 -26.22 10.70
N LEU A 212 4.66 -26.56 10.79
CA LEU A 212 5.78 -25.62 10.80
C LEU A 212 6.62 -25.78 9.54
N LEU A 213 6.87 -24.66 8.85
CA LEU A 213 7.77 -24.57 7.70
C LEU A 213 8.82 -23.50 7.97
N ALA A 214 10.11 -23.86 7.92
CA ALA A 214 11.20 -22.90 8.13
C ALA A 214 12.33 -23.08 7.12
N GLY A 215 13.04 -21.99 6.83
CA GLY A 215 14.24 -22.04 5.99
C GLY A 215 15.49 -22.52 6.74
N GLU A 216 15.52 -22.36 8.06
CA GLU A 216 16.72 -22.51 8.86
C GLU A 216 16.42 -23.12 10.24
N ARG A 217 17.26 -24.05 10.69
CA ARG A 217 17.14 -24.71 12.00
C ARG A 217 17.13 -23.74 13.19
N PRO A 218 17.98 -22.70 13.27
CA PRO A 218 17.94 -21.74 14.38
C PRO A 218 16.57 -21.10 14.56
N THR A 219 15.84 -20.84 13.47
CA THR A 219 14.47 -20.32 13.52
C THR A 219 13.53 -21.24 14.30
N LEU A 220 13.60 -22.55 14.00
CA LEU A 220 12.77 -23.56 14.65
C LEU A 220 13.16 -23.74 16.12
N ASP A 221 14.45 -23.79 16.42
CA ASP A 221 14.94 -23.91 17.81
C ASP A 221 14.41 -22.78 18.69
N ARG A 222 14.41 -21.54 18.19
CA ARG A 222 13.92 -20.36 18.90
C ARG A 222 12.40 -20.35 19.10
N VAL A 223 11.66 -20.74 18.07
CA VAL A 223 10.19 -20.74 18.11
C VAL A 223 9.65 -21.90 18.94
N LEU A 224 10.22 -23.10 18.79
CA LEU A 224 9.86 -24.26 19.61
C LEU A 224 10.24 -24.09 21.08
N ALA A 225 11.28 -23.31 21.40
CA ALA A 225 11.58 -22.97 22.79
C ALA A 225 10.42 -22.25 23.47
N ARG A 226 9.71 -21.39 22.72
CA ARG A 226 8.64 -20.54 23.24
C ARG A 226 7.25 -21.16 23.12
N LEU A 227 7.04 -22.05 22.16
CA LEU A 227 5.79 -22.81 22.01
C LEU A 227 5.62 -23.78 23.19
N GLY A 228 5.13 -23.27 24.32
CA GLY A 228 4.94 -24.01 25.58
C GLY A 228 5.31 -23.21 26.84
N GLU A 229 6.02 -22.09 26.69
CA GLU A 229 6.36 -21.17 27.77
C GLU A 229 5.41 -19.97 27.80
N SER A 230 5.10 -19.45 28.99
CA SER A 230 4.26 -18.25 29.16
C SER A 230 5.14 -17.06 29.56
N GLY A 231 5.05 -15.95 28.82
CA GLY A 231 5.78 -14.69 29.10
C GLY A 231 7.07 -14.46 28.31
N GLY A 232 7.53 -13.21 28.23
CA GLY A 232 8.76 -12.76 27.56
C GLY A 232 8.74 -12.78 26.03
N GLY A 233 7.56 -12.67 25.42
CA GLY A 233 7.36 -12.72 23.95
C GLY A 233 7.28 -11.34 23.32
N LEU A 234 7.17 -11.29 21.99
CA LEU A 234 6.94 -10.04 21.25
C LEU A 234 5.77 -9.21 21.81
N GLY A 235 4.77 -9.88 22.37
CA GLY A 235 3.63 -9.31 23.09
C GLY A 235 4.01 -8.38 24.24
N GLU A 236 5.20 -8.53 24.82
CA GLU A 236 5.71 -7.68 25.91
C GLU A 236 6.51 -6.48 25.40
N LEU A 237 6.90 -6.43 24.12
CA LEU A 237 7.62 -5.29 23.57
C LEU A 237 6.73 -4.02 23.65
N PRO A 238 7.17 -2.92 24.29
CA PRO A 238 6.35 -1.72 24.43
C PRO A 238 5.87 -1.15 23.08
N ALA A 239 6.72 -1.22 22.05
CA ALA A 239 6.38 -0.79 20.70
C ALA A 239 5.29 -1.66 20.05
N PHE A 240 5.26 -2.96 20.36
CA PHE A 240 4.20 -3.85 19.88
C PHE A 240 2.90 -3.65 20.66
N ARG A 241 2.96 -3.57 22.00
CA ARG A 241 1.77 -3.38 22.86
C ARG A 241 0.95 -2.15 22.46
N ARG A 242 1.62 -1.01 22.25
CA ARG A 242 0.95 0.23 21.82
C ARG A 242 0.28 0.08 20.45
N THR A 243 1.00 -0.48 19.48
CA THR A 243 0.43 -0.71 18.14
C THR A 243 -0.73 -1.70 18.18
N ARG A 244 -0.64 -2.74 19.03
CA ARG A 244 -1.73 -3.70 19.22
C ARG A 244 -2.98 -3.02 19.75
N GLU A 245 -2.84 -2.17 20.75
CA GLU A 245 -3.92 -1.36 21.32
C GLU A 245 -4.54 -0.41 20.31
N GLU A 246 -3.71 0.22 19.48
CA GLU A 246 -4.17 1.19 18.48
C GLU A 246 -4.91 0.54 17.31
N CYS A 247 -4.41 -0.57 16.75
CA CYS A 247 -4.94 -1.06 15.47
C CYS A 247 -5.01 -2.59 15.23
N LEU A 248 -4.51 -3.45 16.12
CA LEU A 248 -4.41 -4.91 15.83
C LEU A 248 -5.43 -5.80 16.57
N ARG A 249 -5.99 -5.37 17.71
CA ARG A 249 -6.83 -6.24 18.59
C ARG A 249 -8.00 -6.94 17.91
N ALA A 250 -8.68 -6.29 16.96
CA ALA A 250 -9.90 -6.81 16.33
C ALA A 250 -9.68 -7.25 14.87
N ALA A 251 -8.43 -7.32 14.42
CA ALA A 251 -8.10 -7.57 13.03
C ALA A 251 -8.26 -9.04 12.62
N ASP A 252 -8.80 -9.28 11.43
CA ASP A 252 -8.91 -10.61 10.82
C ASP A 252 -7.58 -11.03 10.17
N LEU A 253 -6.79 -10.04 9.75
CA LEU A 253 -5.43 -10.16 9.25
C LEU A 253 -4.67 -8.92 9.68
N PHE A 254 -3.48 -9.10 10.22
CA PHE A 254 -2.61 -7.97 10.53
C PHE A 254 -1.14 -8.32 10.40
N GLY A 255 -0.30 -7.31 10.30
CA GLY A 255 1.14 -7.46 10.33
C GLY A 255 1.81 -6.34 11.08
N TRP A 256 2.99 -6.63 11.60
CA TRP A 256 3.83 -5.70 12.36
C TRP A 256 5.29 -5.90 11.96
N PHE A 257 6.03 -4.80 11.86
CA PHE A 257 7.42 -4.76 11.43
C PHE A 257 8.22 -3.89 12.39
N ASN A 258 9.33 -4.43 12.88
CA ASN A 258 10.28 -3.74 13.73
C ASN A 258 11.20 -2.88 12.86
N THR A 259 10.82 -1.63 12.66
CA THR A 259 11.65 -0.71 11.86
C THR A 259 12.91 -0.29 12.61
N GLN A 260 12.95 -0.36 13.95
CA GLN A 260 14.19 -0.08 14.71
C GLN A 260 15.27 -1.09 14.39
N ALA A 261 14.92 -2.38 14.28
CA ALA A 261 15.88 -3.43 13.94
C ALA A 261 16.50 -3.27 12.54
N LEU A 262 15.89 -2.45 11.67
CA LEU A 262 16.35 -2.18 10.31
C LEU A 262 17.14 -0.87 10.17
N ARG A 263 17.19 -0.03 11.22
CA ARG A 263 17.84 1.29 11.16
C ARG A 263 19.31 1.20 10.82
N ASP A 264 20.03 0.24 11.39
CA ASP A 264 21.47 0.06 11.18
C ASP A 264 21.80 -0.52 9.79
N VAL A 265 20.77 -0.97 9.06
CA VAL A 265 20.89 -1.60 7.74
C VAL A 265 20.66 -0.59 6.63
N TRP A 266 19.76 0.38 6.83
CA TRP A 266 19.42 1.38 5.81
C TRP A 266 20.62 2.16 5.25
N PRO A 267 21.60 2.59 6.07
CA PRO A 267 22.80 3.27 5.57
C PRO A 267 23.69 2.39 4.68
N ALA A 268 23.59 1.06 4.81
CA ALA A 268 24.37 0.09 4.06
C ALA A 268 23.70 -0.34 2.74
N VAL A 269 22.49 0.16 2.44
CA VAL A 269 21.83 -0.08 1.14
C VAL A 269 22.56 0.74 0.07
N PRO A 270 23.26 0.11 -0.88
CA PRO A 270 24.01 0.83 -1.91
C PRO A 270 23.05 1.62 -2.80
N ALA A 271 23.52 2.74 -3.35
CA ALA A 271 22.84 3.40 -4.46
C ALA A 271 22.77 2.44 -5.65
N ARG A 272 21.69 2.53 -6.46
CA ARG A 272 21.59 1.77 -7.70
C ARG A 272 22.82 2.08 -8.56
N PRO A 273 23.62 1.09 -8.98
CA PRO A 273 24.73 1.34 -9.87
C PRO A 273 24.19 1.87 -11.20
N ALA A 274 24.83 2.91 -11.75
CA ALA A 274 24.58 3.39 -13.11
C ALA A 274 24.85 2.22 -14.07
N THR A 275 23.81 1.74 -14.73
CA THR A 275 23.86 0.57 -15.61
C THR A 275 24.30 0.91 -17.04
N ALA A 276 24.29 2.20 -17.41
CA ALA A 276 24.75 2.73 -18.69
C ALA A 276 25.54 4.05 -18.53
N PRO A 277 26.39 4.43 -19.51
CA PRO A 277 27.08 5.73 -19.51
C PRO A 277 26.14 6.95 -19.47
N ASP A 278 24.93 6.81 -20.03
CA ASP A 278 23.88 7.84 -19.97
C ASP A 278 23.19 7.91 -18.59
N ASP A 279 23.27 6.87 -17.75
CA ASP A 279 22.72 6.89 -16.37
C ASP A 279 23.53 7.79 -15.42
N ALA A 280 24.76 8.15 -15.80
CA ALA A 280 25.60 9.05 -15.01
C ALA A 280 25.14 10.53 -15.10
N ALA A 281 24.29 10.86 -16.08
CA ALA A 281 23.69 12.19 -16.24
C ALA A 281 22.32 12.32 -15.56
N GLU A 282 21.76 11.23 -15.02
CA GLU A 282 20.46 11.19 -14.35
C GLU A 282 20.55 11.69 -12.89
N PRO A 283 19.76 12.71 -12.48
CA PRO A 283 19.68 13.18 -11.09
C PRO A 283 19.29 12.08 -10.08
N SER A 284 18.64 11.02 -10.57
CA SER A 284 18.16 9.87 -9.81
C SER A 284 19.28 8.96 -9.30
N ALA A 285 20.42 8.87 -10.01
CA ALA A 285 21.58 8.07 -9.61
C ALA A 285 22.31 8.63 -8.37
N ALA A 286 22.11 9.91 -8.05
CA ALA A 286 22.68 10.58 -6.88
C ALA A 286 21.83 10.44 -5.59
N LEU A 287 20.62 9.86 -5.68
CA LEU A 287 19.72 9.73 -4.54
C LEU A 287 20.03 8.46 -3.73
N HIS A 288 20.70 8.62 -2.60
CA HIS A 288 20.95 7.51 -1.67
C HIS A 288 19.66 7.12 -0.91
N PRO A 289 19.17 5.87 -1.01
CA PRO A 289 17.95 5.43 -0.32
C PRO A 289 17.99 5.66 1.20
N GLY A 290 19.13 5.40 1.85
CA GLY A 290 19.29 5.67 3.28
C GLY A 290 19.11 7.15 3.65
N ARG A 291 19.61 8.08 2.82
CA ARG A 291 19.43 9.53 3.05
C ARG A 291 17.99 9.96 2.82
N LEU A 292 17.32 9.42 1.81
CA LEU A 292 15.90 9.67 1.56
C LEU A 292 15.04 9.27 2.76
N LEU A 293 15.26 8.07 3.30
CA LEU A 293 14.52 7.56 4.45
C LEU A 293 14.76 8.41 5.71
N GLU A 294 16.02 8.76 5.98
CA GLU A 294 16.39 9.62 7.11
C GLU A 294 15.80 11.03 6.99
N ALA A 295 15.95 11.67 5.83
CA ALA A 295 15.42 13.02 5.57
C ALA A 295 13.89 13.05 5.63
N ALA A 296 13.22 12.00 5.14
CA ALA A 296 11.76 11.86 5.27
C ALA A 296 11.31 11.74 6.74
N GLY A 297 12.23 11.45 7.67
CA GLY A 297 11.97 11.29 9.09
C GLY A 297 11.70 9.86 9.54
N LEU A 298 11.89 8.86 8.66
CA LEU A 298 11.62 7.45 8.96
C LEU A 298 12.57 6.87 10.00
N GLY A 299 13.73 7.51 10.22
CA GLY A 299 14.60 7.24 11.36
C GLY A 299 13.95 7.47 12.73
N GLY A 300 12.79 8.14 12.82
CA GLY A 300 11.99 8.26 14.06
C GLY A 300 10.91 7.19 14.22
N VAL A 301 10.69 6.34 13.21
CA VAL A 301 9.64 5.31 13.23
C VAL A 301 10.16 4.08 13.97
N ARG A 302 9.45 3.66 15.02
CA ARG A 302 9.82 2.52 15.86
C ARG A 302 9.26 1.19 15.33
N ALA A 303 8.06 1.24 14.76
CA ALA A 303 7.43 0.11 14.12
C ALA A 303 6.46 0.58 13.03
N ALA A 304 6.20 -0.30 12.08
CA ALA A 304 5.11 -0.15 11.12
C ALA A 304 4.16 -1.33 11.26
N ALA A 305 2.85 -1.09 11.12
CA ALA A 305 1.85 -2.14 11.16
C ALA A 305 0.71 -1.86 10.20
N PHE A 306 0.02 -2.92 9.82
CA PHE A 306 -1.22 -2.84 9.07
C PHE A 306 -2.24 -3.82 9.66
N SER A 307 -3.52 -3.51 9.51
CA SER A 307 -4.60 -4.43 9.81
C SER A 307 -5.72 -4.35 8.79
N LEU A 308 -6.39 -5.48 8.59
CA LEU A 308 -7.61 -5.62 7.83
C LEU A 308 -8.67 -6.24 8.74
N GLN A 309 -9.86 -5.65 8.72
CA GLN A 309 -10.96 -6.04 9.58
C GLN A 309 -12.30 -5.90 8.84
N ALA A 310 -13.15 -6.92 8.95
CA ALA A 310 -14.58 -6.81 8.71
C ALA A 310 -15.21 -5.91 9.79
N ALA A 311 -15.83 -4.82 9.36
CA ALA A 311 -16.48 -3.84 10.22
C ALA A 311 -17.97 -3.78 9.89
N PRO A 312 -18.83 -3.29 10.81
CA PRO A 312 -20.25 -3.13 10.52
C PRO A 312 -20.46 -2.32 9.24
N GLY A 313 -21.13 -2.93 8.26
CA GLY A 313 -21.42 -2.29 6.98
C GLY A 313 -20.24 -2.13 6.01
N GLY A 314 -19.07 -2.76 6.24
CA GLY A 314 -17.96 -2.65 5.30
C GLY A 314 -16.65 -3.31 5.74
N THR A 315 -15.56 -2.88 5.13
CA THR A 315 -14.21 -3.35 5.43
C THR A 315 -13.33 -2.17 5.81
N LEU A 316 -12.62 -2.32 6.91
CA LEU A 316 -11.69 -1.35 7.44
C LEU A 316 -10.26 -1.86 7.25
N ALA A 317 -9.44 -1.08 6.55
CA ALA A 317 -7.99 -1.25 6.53
C ALA A 317 -7.35 -0.12 7.34
N GLN A 318 -6.30 -0.45 8.09
CA GLN A 318 -5.54 0.52 8.87
C GLN A 318 -4.05 0.31 8.64
N PHE A 319 -3.31 1.41 8.61
CA PHE A 319 -1.86 1.44 8.62
C PHE A 319 -1.43 2.33 9.77
N HIS A 320 -0.45 1.87 10.54
CA HIS A 320 0.06 2.60 11.69
C HIS A 320 1.58 2.68 11.63
N LEU A 321 2.12 3.89 11.76
CA LEU A 321 3.53 4.14 11.98
C LEU A 321 3.71 4.59 13.42
N ALA A 322 4.36 3.77 14.23
CA ALA A 322 4.70 4.08 15.61
C ALA A 322 5.84 5.10 15.64
N ALA A 323 5.49 6.37 15.44
CA ALA A 323 6.39 7.52 15.43
C ALA A 323 5.97 8.48 16.55
N PRO A 324 6.57 8.35 17.75
CA PRO A 324 6.25 9.20 18.89
C PRO A 324 6.42 10.68 18.53
N GLU A 325 5.56 11.54 19.07
CA GLU A 325 5.54 12.97 18.74
C GLU A 325 6.92 13.64 18.85
N ALA A 326 7.67 13.35 19.92
CA ALA A 326 9.00 13.89 20.15
C ALA A 326 10.06 13.45 19.11
N GLU A 327 9.83 12.34 18.40
CA GLU A 327 10.74 11.79 17.40
C GLU A 327 10.37 12.19 15.97
N ARG A 328 9.23 12.87 15.75
CA ARG A 328 8.78 13.26 14.41
C ARG A 328 9.69 14.30 13.78
N ARG A 329 10.23 13.95 12.62
CA ARG A 329 11.10 14.79 11.78
C ARG A 329 10.65 14.69 10.33
N GLY A 330 11.17 15.58 9.49
CA GLY A 330 10.89 15.57 8.05
C GLY A 330 9.40 15.54 7.73
N LEU A 331 9.03 14.72 6.76
CA LEU A 331 7.67 14.60 6.23
C LEU A 331 6.65 14.10 7.28
N LEU A 332 7.10 13.43 8.35
CA LEU A 332 6.20 13.00 9.43
C LEU A 332 5.55 14.17 10.17
N ARG A 333 6.14 15.38 10.12
CA ARG A 333 5.56 16.59 10.73
C ARG A 333 4.38 17.15 9.96
N LEU A 334 4.23 16.81 8.67
CA LEU A 334 3.15 17.32 7.82
C LEU A 334 1.77 16.69 8.15
N TRP A 335 1.77 15.61 8.94
CA TRP A 335 0.56 14.89 9.32
C TRP A 335 -0.10 15.44 10.59
N VAL A 336 0.48 16.47 11.21
CA VAL A 336 -0.06 17.10 12.42
C VAL A 336 -1.04 18.20 12.02
N ALA A 337 -2.30 18.00 12.37
CA ALA A 337 -3.34 18.99 12.12
C ALA A 337 -3.12 20.26 12.96
N PRO A 338 -3.45 21.45 12.44
CA PRO A 338 -3.64 22.65 13.25
C PRO A 338 -4.71 22.42 14.32
N THR A 339 -4.62 23.15 15.44
CA THR A 339 -5.59 23.06 16.53
C THR A 339 -7.01 23.36 16.05
N ASN A 340 -7.99 22.52 16.41
CA ASN A 340 -9.41 22.64 16.04
C ASN A 340 -9.70 22.64 14.53
N ALA A 341 -8.84 22.02 13.73
CA ALA A 341 -9.06 21.92 12.29
C ALA A 341 -10.30 21.09 11.94
N GLU A 342 -11.26 21.67 11.22
CA GLU A 342 -12.38 20.93 10.62
C GLU A 342 -11.89 20.15 9.40
N THR A 343 -12.14 18.83 9.39
CA THR A 343 -11.71 17.95 8.30
C THR A 343 -12.82 17.54 7.36
N LEU A 344 -14.10 17.71 7.72
CA LEU A 344 -15.22 17.26 6.89
C LEU A 344 -15.25 17.97 5.51
N PRO A 345 -15.80 17.31 4.47
CA PRO A 345 -15.95 17.92 3.15
C PRO A 345 -16.73 19.24 3.22
N PRO A 346 -16.20 20.38 2.76
CA PRO A 346 -16.92 21.66 2.74
C PRO A 346 -18.27 21.60 1.96
N PRO A 347 -19.24 22.49 2.24
CA PRO A 347 -20.55 22.46 1.57
C PRO A 347 -20.47 22.67 0.06
N PHE A 348 -19.41 23.34 -0.42
CA PHE A 348 -19.22 23.60 -1.84
C PHE A 348 -18.73 22.38 -2.64
N VAL A 349 -18.33 21.29 -1.97
CA VAL A 349 -17.90 20.07 -2.66
C VAL A 349 -19.15 19.34 -3.14
N PRO A 350 -19.35 19.17 -4.45
CA PRO A 350 -20.58 18.59 -4.99
C PRO A 350 -20.64 17.07 -4.80
N ALA A 351 -21.85 16.51 -4.68
CA ALA A 351 -22.06 15.07 -4.51
C ALA A 351 -21.69 14.22 -5.74
N ASP A 352 -21.57 14.85 -6.92
CA ASP A 352 -21.07 14.20 -8.14
C ASP A 352 -19.54 14.13 -8.21
N ALA A 353 -18.82 14.59 -7.17
CA ALA A 353 -17.37 14.47 -7.11
C ALA A 353 -16.95 12.99 -7.21
N ILE A 354 -16.01 12.71 -8.11
CA ILE A 354 -15.41 11.37 -8.23
C ILE A 354 -14.26 11.17 -7.24
N GLN A 355 -13.61 12.26 -6.84
CA GLN A 355 -12.56 12.28 -5.83
C GLN A 355 -12.65 13.56 -5.01
N PHE A 356 -12.40 13.46 -3.71
CA PHE A 356 -12.23 14.58 -2.80
C PHE A 356 -11.10 14.27 -1.82
N THR A 357 -10.25 15.25 -1.55
CA THR A 357 -9.20 15.19 -0.53
C THR A 357 -9.13 16.55 0.17
N ARG A 358 -9.04 16.54 1.49
CA ARG A 358 -8.77 17.73 2.29
C ARG A 358 -7.62 17.46 3.25
N TRP A 359 -6.60 18.30 3.22
CA TRP A 359 -5.45 18.24 4.10
C TRP A 359 -5.33 19.54 4.90
N ARG A 360 -5.46 19.41 6.22
CA ARG A 360 -5.28 20.44 7.23
C ARG A 360 -3.83 20.40 7.70
N LEU A 361 -3.05 21.41 7.34
CA LEU A 361 -1.63 21.51 7.65
C LEU A 361 -1.24 22.98 7.78
N ASP A 362 -0.35 23.35 8.68
CA ASP A 362 0.15 24.72 8.78
C ASP A 362 1.06 25.04 7.58
N GLY A 363 0.57 25.84 6.63
CA GLY A 363 1.23 26.11 5.35
C GLY A 363 2.68 26.60 5.48
N PRO A 364 2.96 27.66 6.26
CA PRO A 364 4.32 28.14 6.50
C PRO A 364 5.24 27.08 7.12
N LYS A 365 4.76 26.35 8.14
CA LYS A 365 5.55 25.25 8.74
C LYS A 365 5.75 24.09 7.76
N ALA A 366 4.76 23.80 6.93
CA ALA A 366 4.85 22.75 5.93
C ALA A 366 5.86 23.09 4.84
N TRP A 367 5.84 24.32 4.34
CA TRP A 367 6.86 24.81 3.40
C TRP A 367 8.26 24.69 4.00
N ALA A 368 8.47 25.20 5.22
CA ALA A 368 9.75 25.08 5.92
C ALA A 368 10.18 23.61 6.09
N THR A 369 9.24 22.72 6.41
CA THR A 369 9.50 21.28 6.55
C THR A 369 9.91 20.64 5.22
N LEU A 370 9.22 20.96 4.12
CA LEU A 370 9.53 20.47 2.78
C LEU A 370 10.91 20.97 2.31
N THR A 371 11.20 22.26 2.46
CA THR A 371 12.51 22.85 2.11
C THR A 371 13.65 22.20 2.91
N ASN A 372 13.48 22.05 4.22
CA ASN A 372 14.49 21.41 5.07
C ASN A 372 14.70 19.94 4.70
N THR A 373 13.62 19.23 4.36
CA THR A 373 13.69 17.83 3.92
C THR A 373 14.41 17.72 2.58
N ALA A 374 14.06 18.56 1.61
CA ALA A 374 14.70 18.59 0.30
C ALA A 374 16.21 18.88 0.42
N ASN A 375 16.59 19.86 1.26
CA ASN A 375 17.99 20.16 1.55
C ASN A 375 18.77 18.96 2.12
N ALA A 376 18.13 18.22 3.04
CA ALA A 376 18.71 17.06 3.70
C ALA A 376 18.89 15.86 2.74
N ILE A 377 18.05 15.77 1.69
CA ILE A 377 18.19 14.78 0.61
C ILE A 377 19.39 15.18 -0.25
N THR A 378 19.29 16.30 -0.96
CA THR A 378 20.39 16.91 -1.72
C THR A 378 20.18 18.43 -1.86
N PRO A 379 21.23 19.26 -1.70
CA PRO A 379 21.13 20.70 -1.96
C PRO A 379 20.71 21.03 -3.39
N ALA A 380 21.00 20.15 -4.36
CA ALA A 380 20.64 20.34 -5.76
C ALA A 380 19.12 20.44 -6.01
N LEU A 381 18.29 19.71 -5.23
CA LEU A 381 16.83 19.83 -5.30
C LEU A 381 16.35 21.25 -4.97
N LEU A 382 17.00 21.91 -4.01
CA LEU A 382 16.69 23.29 -3.67
C LEU A 382 17.16 24.27 -4.75
N SER A 383 18.32 24.03 -5.36
CA SER A 383 18.81 24.89 -6.45
C SER A 383 17.83 24.99 -7.61
N THR A 384 17.18 23.88 -7.99
CA THR A 384 16.13 23.89 -9.04
C THR A 384 14.89 24.65 -8.60
N ALA A 385 14.45 24.45 -7.35
CA ALA A 385 13.30 25.18 -6.81
C ALA A 385 13.59 26.68 -6.71
N ASP A 386 14.77 27.07 -6.23
CA ASP A 386 15.22 28.46 -6.17
C ASP A 386 15.32 29.08 -7.56
N TRP A 387 15.81 28.34 -8.57
CA TRP A 387 15.82 28.82 -9.96
C TRP A 387 14.41 29.13 -10.47
N ILE A 388 13.44 28.24 -10.24
CA ILE A 388 12.03 28.46 -10.62
C ILE A 388 11.48 29.70 -9.90
N LEU A 389 11.68 29.79 -8.59
CA LEU A 389 11.17 30.89 -7.77
C LEU A 389 11.80 32.23 -8.17
N ASN A 390 13.11 32.27 -8.43
CA ASN A 390 13.82 33.48 -8.86
C ASN A 390 13.40 33.90 -10.28
N THR A 391 13.22 32.94 -11.19
CA THR A 391 12.73 33.23 -12.55
C THR A 391 11.30 33.79 -12.52
N ALA A 392 10.43 33.23 -11.67
CA ALA A 392 9.10 33.75 -11.44
C ALA A 392 9.11 35.14 -10.75
N GLU A 393 10.01 35.36 -9.79
CA GLU A 393 10.22 36.66 -9.14
C GLU A 393 10.59 37.73 -10.17
N GLU A 394 11.61 37.48 -11.01
CA GLU A 394 12.04 38.38 -12.07
C GLU A 394 10.90 38.67 -13.07
N ALA A 395 10.20 37.63 -13.53
CA ALA A 395 9.06 37.77 -14.43
C ALA A 395 7.93 38.61 -13.82
N GLY A 396 7.65 38.42 -12.53
CA GLY A 396 6.67 39.21 -11.79
C GLY A 396 7.10 40.67 -11.62
N GLN A 397 8.38 40.92 -11.36
CA GLN A 397 8.95 42.27 -11.21
C GLN A 397 8.95 43.08 -12.52
N LEU A 398 9.07 42.41 -13.67
CA LEU A 398 8.91 43.06 -14.99
C LEU A 398 7.50 43.65 -15.17
N ALA A 399 6.46 42.95 -14.71
CA ALA A 399 5.08 43.41 -14.79
C ALA A 399 4.72 44.38 -13.65
N ASN A 400 5.27 44.18 -12.46
CA ASN A 400 5.02 44.98 -11.27
C ASN A 400 6.30 45.10 -10.43
N PRO A 401 6.97 46.26 -10.39
CA PRO A 401 8.20 46.45 -9.61
C PRO A 401 8.06 46.23 -8.10
N ARG A 402 6.84 46.16 -7.56
CA ARG A 402 6.55 45.84 -6.15
C ARG A 402 6.21 44.37 -5.91
N PHE A 403 6.27 43.54 -6.95
CA PHE A 403 6.06 42.10 -6.85
C PHE A 403 7.10 41.50 -5.88
N ASN A 404 6.64 40.60 -5.02
CA ASN A 404 7.51 39.84 -4.14
C ASN A 404 6.90 38.46 -3.95
N LEU A 405 7.50 37.46 -4.60
CA LEU A 405 6.95 36.11 -4.66
C LEU A 405 6.90 35.47 -3.29
N ARG A 406 7.97 35.60 -2.50
CA ARG A 406 8.02 35.03 -1.15
C ARG A 406 6.89 35.57 -0.28
N ARG A 407 6.69 36.89 -0.26
CA ARG A 407 5.61 37.53 0.51
C ARG A 407 4.23 37.18 -0.04
N GLN A 408 4.05 37.21 -1.36
CA GLN A 408 2.72 37.06 -1.96
C GLN A 408 2.27 35.59 -2.03
N LEU A 409 3.19 34.64 -2.11
CA LEU A 409 2.90 33.21 -2.15
C LEU A 409 3.10 32.53 -0.79
N LEU A 410 4.31 32.62 -0.21
CA LEU A 410 4.71 31.79 0.94
C LEU A 410 4.13 32.32 2.25
N ASP A 411 4.19 33.64 2.49
CA ASP A 411 3.61 34.25 3.71
C ASP A 411 2.08 34.18 3.70
N ASN A 412 1.49 33.97 2.52
CA ASN A 412 0.05 33.83 2.31
C ASN A 412 -0.41 32.36 2.24
N LEU A 413 0.43 31.38 2.59
CA LEU A 413 -0.02 29.99 2.75
C LEU A 413 -0.89 29.87 4.01
N GLY A 414 -2.13 29.44 3.84
CA GLY A 414 -3.05 29.13 4.93
C GLY A 414 -2.93 27.69 5.38
N ASP A 415 -3.99 27.19 6.02
CA ASP A 415 -3.98 25.90 6.71
C ASP A 415 -4.89 24.80 6.13
N ASP A 416 -5.43 25.06 4.94
CA ASP A 416 -6.45 24.24 4.28
C ASP A 416 -6.09 23.97 2.83
N VAL A 417 -5.84 22.71 2.48
CA VAL A 417 -5.65 22.30 1.09
C VAL A 417 -6.79 21.38 0.71
N VAL A 418 -7.60 21.77 -0.27
CA VAL A 418 -8.72 20.98 -0.77
C VAL A 418 -8.50 20.66 -2.23
N LEU A 419 -8.65 19.41 -2.60
CA LEU A 419 -8.65 18.94 -3.99
C LEU A 419 -9.91 18.15 -4.23
N PHE A 420 -10.66 18.48 -5.28
CA PHE A 420 -11.71 17.58 -5.74
C PHE A 420 -11.74 17.48 -7.27
N GLN A 421 -12.26 16.35 -7.74
CA GLN A 421 -12.39 16.02 -9.15
C GLN A 421 -13.84 15.70 -9.48
N ARG A 422 -14.25 16.04 -10.69
CA ARG A 422 -15.59 15.77 -11.23
C ARG A 422 -15.48 14.92 -12.50
N PRO A 423 -16.54 14.21 -12.90
CA PRO A 423 -16.52 13.52 -14.19
C PRO A 423 -16.30 14.53 -15.33
N PRO A 424 -15.65 14.12 -16.44
CA PRO A 424 -15.60 14.92 -17.65
C PRO A 424 -17.01 15.29 -18.14
N ARG A 425 -17.17 16.50 -18.71
CA ARG A 425 -18.46 16.95 -19.25
C ARG A 425 -18.88 16.18 -20.50
N ASP A 426 -17.91 15.74 -21.31
CA ASP A 426 -18.12 14.96 -22.51
C ASP A 426 -17.57 13.54 -22.34
N GLU A 427 -18.42 12.52 -22.51
CA GLU A 427 -18.07 11.09 -22.42
C GLU A 427 -17.50 10.51 -23.73
N THR A 428 -17.27 11.34 -24.75
CA THR A 428 -16.77 10.87 -26.05
C THR A 428 -15.36 10.28 -25.93
N ALA A 429 -15.02 9.35 -26.82
CA ALA A 429 -13.80 8.53 -26.80
C ALA A 429 -12.46 9.31 -26.78
N ALA A 430 -12.50 10.64 -26.89
CA ALA A 430 -11.38 11.56 -26.65
C ALA A 430 -11.45 12.21 -25.25
N ALA A 431 -12.02 11.51 -24.26
CA ALA A 431 -12.08 12.00 -22.90
C ALA A 431 -10.66 12.35 -22.42
N PRO A 432 -10.50 13.50 -21.78
CA PRO A 432 -9.19 13.96 -21.38
C PRO A 432 -8.46 12.95 -20.50
N ALA A 433 -7.14 12.77 -20.72
CA ALA A 433 -6.29 11.87 -19.93
C ALA A 433 -6.35 12.11 -18.41
N SER A 434 -6.84 13.28 -17.97
CA SER A 434 -7.12 13.61 -16.58
C SER A 434 -8.50 14.27 -16.44
N PRO A 435 -9.31 13.89 -15.43
CA PRO A 435 -10.62 14.50 -15.20
C PRO A 435 -10.50 15.96 -14.76
N PRO A 436 -11.56 16.78 -14.93
CA PRO A 436 -11.64 18.12 -14.36
C PRO A 436 -11.36 18.11 -12.86
N GLN A 437 -10.43 18.94 -12.41
CA GLN A 437 -9.99 19.04 -11.02
C GLN A 437 -9.82 20.49 -10.58
N LEU A 438 -10.15 20.75 -9.33
CA LEU A 438 -9.99 22.03 -8.67
C LEU A 438 -9.17 21.85 -7.38
N LEU A 439 -8.03 22.52 -7.31
CA LEU A 439 -7.21 22.68 -6.12
C LEU A 439 -7.53 24.03 -5.48
N LEU A 440 -7.79 24.01 -4.19
CA LEU A 440 -8.01 25.18 -3.35
C LEU A 440 -6.92 25.20 -2.28
N VAL A 441 -6.22 26.31 -2.17
CA VAL A 441 -5.24 26.55 -1.11
C VAL A 441 -5.72 27.71 -0.27
N GLY A 442 -6.00 27.43 1.01
CA GLY A 442 -6.43 28.42 1.98
C GLY A 442 -5.39 29.52 2.07
N SER A 443 -5.84 30.76 2.20
CA SER A 443 -4.95 31.91 2.26
C SER A 443 -5.58 33.06 3.04
N PRO A 444 -4.82 33.79 3.87
CA PRO A 444 -5.28 35.06 4.45
C PRO A 444 -5.44 36.16 3.39
N ARG A 445 -4.78 36.02 2.22
CA ARG A 445 -4.89 36.95 1.09
C ARG A 445 -4.99 36.19 -0.24
N PRO A 446 -6.15 35.59 -0.53
CA PRO A 446 -6.34 34.72 -1.70
C PRO A 446 -6.02 35.37 -3.04
N GLU A 447 -6.35 36.66 -3.21
CA GLU A 447 -6.10 37.38 -4.47
C GLU A 447 -4.59 37.60 -4.71
N GLU A 448 -3.86 38.08 -3.71
CA GLU A 448 -2.39 38.23 -3.80
C GLU A 448 -1.71 36.89 -4.09
N MET A 449 -2.19 35.82 -3.46
CA MET A 449 -1.67 34.46 -3.68
C MET A 449 -2.00 33.92 -5.07
N ALA A 450 -3.22 34.12 -5.57
CA ALA A 450 -3.62 33.71 -6.91
C ALA A 450 -2.81 34.44 -7.99
N ASP A 451 -2.53 35.73 -7.79
CA ASP A 451 -1.65 36.50 -8.67
C ASP A 451 -0.22 35.95 -8.67
N ALA A 452 0.33 35.60 -7.51
CA ALA A 452 1.64 34.98 -7.40
C ALA A 452 1.68 33.59 -8.07
N LEU A 453 0.66 32.76 -7.84
CA LEU A 453 0.53 31.43 -8.46
C LEU A 453 0.49 31.51 -9.98
N LYS A 454 -0.25 32.47 -10.55
CA LYS A 454 -0.27 32.72 -12.00
C LYS A 454 1.13 32.98 -12.55
N VAL A 455 1.94 33.78 -11.87
CA VAL A 455 3.30 34.11 -12.30
C VAL A 455 4.20 32.87 -12.24
N VAL A 456 4.16 32.12 -11.14
CA VAL A 456 4.95 30.87 -10.98
C VAL A 456 4.56 29.84 -12.03
N LEU A 457 3.26 29.61 -12.23
CA LEU A 457 2.77 28.67 -13.23
C LEU A 457 3.13 29.14 -14.64
N GLY A 458 3.08 30.44 -14.92
CA GLY A 458 3.54 31.02 -16.18
C GLY A 458 5.01 30.75 -16.46
N ALA A 459 5.87 30.94 -15.45
CA ALA A 459 7.30 30.64 -15.55
C ALA A 459 7.56 29.14 -15.79
N LEU A 460 6.84 28.25 -15.09
CA LEU A 460 6.92 26.80 -15.26
C LEU A 460 6.42 26.32 -16.63
N ALA A 461 5.33 26.92 -17.12
CA ALA A 461 4.71 26.56 -18.39
C ALA A 461 5.57 26.98 -19.59
N GLY A 462 6.43 27.99 -19.41
CA GLY A 462 7.23 28.64 -20.45
C GLY A 462 6.41 29.32 -21.56
N GLY A 463 5.08 29.21 -21.50
CA GLY A 463 4.11 29.61 -22.51
C GLY A 463 3.94 31.11 -22.71
N PRO A 464 2.99 31.52 -23.58
CA PRO A 464 2.64 32.93 -23.71
C PRO A 464 2.15 33.50 -22.38
N ALA A 465 2.21 34.83 -22.25
CA ALA A 465 1.73 35.52 -21.07
C ALA A 465 0.31 35.07 -20.68
N PRO A 466 0.01 34.89 -19.38
CA PRO A 466 -1.29 34.42 -18.92
C PRO A 466 -2.43 35.30 -19.44
N ARG A 467 -3.48 34.69 -19.99
CA ARG A 467 -4.66 35.42 -20.47
C ARG A 467 -5.60 35.73 -19.31
N GLU A 468 -6.00 36.98 -19.17
CA GLU A 468 -6.96 37.42 -18.15
C GLU A 468 -8.36 37.56 -18.74
N ARG A 469 -9.37 37.12 -17.99
CA ARG A 469 -10.77 37.47 -18.25
C ARG A 469 -11.51 37.70 -16.93
N GLU A 470 -12.54 38.53 -16.99
CA GLU A 470 -13.46 38.72 -15.86
C GLU A 470 -14.59 37.69 -15.89
N PHE A 471 -14.96 37.20 -14.71
CA PHE A 471 -16.07 36.28 -14.50
C PHE A 471 -16.71 36.57 -13.14
N LEU A 472 -17.97 37.01 -13.13
CA LEU A 472 -18.72 37.38 -11.91
C LEU A 472 -17.96 38.37 -11.00
N GLY A 473 -17.30 39.37 -11.60
CA GLY A 473 -16.52 40.38 -10.87
C GLY A 473 -15.19 39.86 -10.31
N ARG A 474 -14.76 38.65 -10.70
CA ARG A 474 -13.48 38.05 -10.32
C ARG A 474 -12.60 37.83 -11.54
N LYS A 475 -11.29 37.82 -11.34
CA LYS A 475 -10.31 37.56 -12.41
C LYS A 475 -10.06 36.06 -12.54
N ILE A 476 -10.11 35.55 -13.77
CA ILE A 476 -9.64 34.21 -14.12
C ILE A 476 -8.43 34.37 -15.04
N HIS A 477 -7.30 33.83 -14.62
CA HIS A 477 -6.07 33.81 -15.39
C HIS A 477 -5.86 32.43 -16.01
N THR A 478 -5.62 32.36 -17.31
CA THR A 478 -5.34 31.11 -18.02
C THR A 478 -3.87 31.06 -18.40
N VAL A 479 -3.17 30.09 -17.83
CA VAL A 479 -1.77 29.79 -18.11
C VAL A 479 -1.74 28.63 -19.11
N SER A 480 -1.27 28.89 -20.33
CA SER A 480 -1.10 27.86 -21.35
C SER A 480 0.36 27.41 -21.41
N PRO A 481 0.66 26.12 -21.59
CA PRO A 481 2.03 25.67 -21.86
C PRO A 481 2.56 26.21 -23.19
N LEU A 482 3.89 26.23 -23.34
CA LEU A 482 4.54 26.38 -24.64
C LEU A 482 4.15 25.23 -25.58
N ALA A 483 3.64 25.56 -26.77
CA ALA A 483 3.41 24.56 -27.81
C ALA A 483 4.76 23.99 -28.28
N GLY A 484 4.97 22.67 -28.16
CA GLY A 484 6.16 21.98 -28.65
C GLY A 484 7.32 21.82 -27.64
N ALA A 485 7.20 22.30 -26.41
CA ALA A 485 8.17 22.03 -25.35
C ALA A 485 7.89 20.65 -24.71
N GLN A 486 8.44 19.59 -25.31
CA GLN A 486 8.49 18.25 -24.71
C GLN A 486 9.85 18.07 -24.01
N PRO A 487 9.93 17.94 -22.68
CA PRO A 487 11.11 17.37 -22.05
C PRO A 487 11.00 15.84 -22.04
N GLY A 488 11.81 15.15 -22.86
CA GLY A 488 12.11 13.72 -22.71
C GLY A 488 10.91 12.76 -22.75
N PRO A 489 11.10 11.46 -22.48
CA PRO A 489 10.07 10.44 -22.71
C PRO A 489 8.93 10.56 -21.67
N THR A 490 7.93 11.36 -22.05
CA THR A 490 6.52 11.38 -21.63
C THR A 490 6.18 11.63 -20.15
N PRO A 491 6.08 12.90 -19.72
CA PRO A 491 4.93 13.36 -18.97
C PRO A 491 3.75 13.69 -19.92
N PRO A 492 2.48 13.60 -19.47
CA PRO A 492 1.33 13.97 -20.28
C PRO A 492 1.39 15.45 -20.70
N PRO A 493 0.78 15.84 -21.83
CA PRO A 493 0.78 17.23 -22.28
C PRO A 493 0.26 18.12 -21.15
N LEU A 494 1.10 19.08 -20.72
CA LEU A 494 0.68 20.10 -19.76
C LEU A 494 -0.58 20.76 -20.32
N ARG A 495 -1.67 20.78 -19.55
CA ARG A 495 -2.92 21.43 -19.95
C ARG A 495 -2.87 22.89 -19.57
N ALA A 496 -3.74 23.69 -20.19
CA ALA A 496 -3.98 25.03 -19.68
C ALA A 496 -4.45 24.92 -18.21
N LEU A 497 -3.86 25.74 -17.35
CA LEU A 497 -4.26 25.88 -15.96
C LEU A 497 -5.01 27.20 -15.78
N HIS A 498 -6.07 27.18 -14.98
CA HIS A 498 -6.89 28.34 -14.67
C HIS A 498 -6.73 28.72 -13.21
N VAL A 499 -6.34 29.96 -12.96
CA VAL A 499 -6.05 30.49 -11.63
C VAL A 499 -7.05 31.59 -11.29
N SER A 500 -7.60 31.56 -10.08
CA SER A 500 -8.49 32.61 -9.57
C SER A 500 -8.45 32.63 -8.04
N ALA A 501 -9.26 33.47 -7.42
CA ALA A 501 -9.38 33.57 -5.97
C ALA A 501 -10.85 33.55 -5.54
N SER A 502 -11.07 32.98 -4.36
CA SER A 502 -12.32 33.09 -3.60
C SER A 502 -12.06 33.90 -2.33
N HIS A 503 -13.09 34.04 -1.48
CA HIS A 503 -12.95 34.79 -0.22
C HIS A 503 -11.93 34.17 0.75
N THR A 504 -11.68 32.86 0.67
CA THR A 504 -10.86 32.12 1.63
C THR A 504 -9.72 31.32 1.00
N HIS A 505 -9.78 31.07 -0.31
CA HIS A 505 -8.82 30.20 -1.01
C HIS A 505 -8.36 30.79 -2.34
N ALA A 506 -7.07 30.62 -2.64
CA ALA A 506 -6.54 30.68 -3.99
C ALA A 506 -6.91 29.38 -4.73
N LEU A 507 -7.25 29.50 -6.00
CA LEU A 507 -7.87 28.43 -6.80
C LEU A 507 -6.99 28.11 -8.01
N VAL A 508 -6.76 26.82 -8.26
CA VAL A 508 -6.08 26.33 -9.47
C VAL A 508 -6.88 25.17 -10.05
N ALA A 509 -7.28 25.27 -11.31
CA ALA A 509 -8.02 24.23 -12.02
C ALA A 509 -7.34 23.82 -13.32
N ASN A 510 -7.50 22.57 -13.74
CA ASN A 510 -7.09 22.09 -15.06
C ASN A 510 -8.19 22.20 -16.12
N ASP A 511 -9.35 22.72 -15.73
CA ASP A 511 -10.54 22.92 -16.56
C ASP A 511 -11.23 24.23 -16.13
N ALA A 512 -11.61 25.06 -17.09
CA ALA A 512 -12.28 26.33 -16.79
C ALA A 512 -13.68 26.10 -16.22
N GLY A 513 -14.37 25.06 -16.67
CA GLY A 513 -15.74 24.74 -16.29
C GLY A 513 -15.89 24.47 -14.80
N ILE A 514 -15.04 23.60 -14.23
CA ILE A 514 -15.07 23.28 -12.80
C ILE A 514 -14.77 24.51 -11.92
N LEU A 515 -13.88 25.40 -12.37
CA LEU A 515 -13.57 26.65 -11.67
C LEU A 515 -14.77 27.61 -11.69
N GLU A 516 -15.39 27.80 -12.86
CA GLU A 516 -16.57 28.65 -12.99
C GLU A 516 -17.76 28.11 -12.20
N ASP A 517 -17.97 26.79 -12.18
CA ASP A 517 -19.04 26.15 -11.41
C ASP A 517 -18.88 26.43 -9.91
N TYR A 518 -17.65 26.33 -9.40
CA TYR A 518 -17.32 26.71 -8.02
C TYR A 518 -17.58 28.19 -7.74
N LEU A 519 -17.13 29.09 -8.63
CA LEU A 519 -17.29 30.54 -8.46
C LEU A 519 -18.76 31.01 -8.52
N ARG A 520 -19.62 30.28 -9.25
CA ARG A 520 -21.08 30.50 -9.25
C ARG A 520 -21.74 30.10 -7.92
N ALA A 521 -21.07 29.31 -7.08
CA ALA A 521 -21.64 28.68 -5.90
C ALA A 521 -22.94 27.91 -6.20
N ALA A 522 -22.98 27.20 -7.34
CA ALA A 522 -24.18 26.48 -7.76
C ALA A 522 -24.51 25.37 -6.75
N GLY A 523 -25.65 25.49 -6.06
CA GLY A 523 -26.15 24.49 -5.08
C GLY A 523 -26.67 23.18 -5.70
N THR A 524 -26.34 22.91 -6.96
CA THR A 524 -26.74 21.71 -7.70
C THR A 524 -25.51 21.13 -8.40
N PRO A 525 -25.14 19.87 -8.13
CA PRO A 525 -25.78 18.89 -7.24
C PRO A 525 -25.63 19.24 -5.74
N PRO A 526 -26.37 18.56 -4.83
CA PRO A 526 -26.22 18.77 -3.38
C PRO A 526 -24.78 18.52 -2.89
N PRO A 527 -24.44 18.98 -1.67
CA PRO A 527 -23.12 18.76 -1.10
C PRO A 527 -22.76 17.29 -0.92
N LEU A 528 -21.48 16.94 -1.15
CA LEU A 528 -20.94 15.59 -0.93
C LEU A 528 -21.15 15.12 0.51
N ARG A 529 -21.03 16.03 1.48
CA ARG A 529 -21.24 15.74 2.91
C ARG A 529 -22.63 15.16 3.22
N ASP A 530 -23.61 15.41 2.37
CA ASP A 530 -25.00 14.96 2.53
C ASP A 530 -25.26 13.64 1.78
N ALA A 531 -24.24 13.02 1.17
CA ALA A 531 -24.37 11.76 0.46
C ALA A 531 -24.79 10.62 1.42
N PRO A 532 -25.76 9.77 1.04
CA PRO A 532 -26.23 8.67 1.88
C PRO A 532 -25.11 7.72 2.30
N GLY A 533 -25.08 7.35 3.60
CA GLY A 533 -24.08 6.43 4.16
C GLY A 533 -22.69 7.04 4.39
N LEU A 534 -22.45 8.28 3.95
CA LEU A 534 -21.14 8.91 4.04
C LEU A 534 -20.80 9.35 5.47
N ALA A 535 -21.79 9.82 6.23
CA ALA A 535 -21.59 10.21 7.63
C ALA A 535 -21.15 9.02 8.49
N GLU A 536 -21.79 7.86 8.32
CA GLU A 536 -21.46 6.61 8.99
C GLU A 536 -20.07 6.12 8.56
N ALA A 537 -19.73 6.24 7.28
CA ALA A 537 -18.40 5.89 6.77
C ALA A 537 -17.30 6.79 7.38
N TRP A 538 -17.56 8.10 7.53
CA TRP A 538 -16.60 9.01 8.18
C TRP A 538 -16.33 8.65 9.63
N GLN A 539 -17.35 8.20 10.39
CA GLN A 539 -17.18 7.73 11.76
C GLN A 539 -16.23 6.51 11.87
N GLN A 540 -16.08 5.72 10.79
CA GLN A 540 -15.14 4.59 10.77
C GLN A 540 -13.68 5.02 10.60
N VAL A 541 -13.40 6.16 9.95
CA VAL A 541 -12.03 6.58 9.60
C VAL A 541 -11.54 7.81 10.36
N ILE A 542 -12.40 8.79 10.65
CA ILE A 542 -12.00 10.03 11.32
C ILE A 542 -11.77 9.73 12.81
N ARG A 543 -10.63 10.18 13.32
CA ARG A 543 -10.19 10.06 14.72
C ARG A 543 -9.67 11.41 15.20
N PRO A 544 -9.54 11.63 16.53
CA PRO A 544 -8.87 12.81 17.06
C PRO A 544 -7.48 12.98 16.42
N GLY A 545 -7.12 14.22 16.07
CA GLY A 545 -5.85 14.51 15.38
C GLY A 545 -5.86 14.22 13.87
N ALA A 546 -7.02 13.95 13.26
CA ALA A 546 -7.14 13.85 11.80
C ALA A 546 -6.68 15.15 11.11
N ALA A 547 -5.73 15.01 10.20
CA ALA A 547 -5.21 16.10 9.37
C ALA A 547 -5.63 15.91 7.91
N LEU A 548 -5.75 14.66 7.46
CA LEU A 548 -6.08 14.31 6.08
C LEU A 548 -7.39 13.55 6.07
N VAL A 549 -8.30 13.89 5.16
CA VAL A 549 -9.43 13.04 4.79
C VAL A 549 -9.59 12.99 3.29
N GLY A 550 -10.23 11.95 2.79
CA GLY A 550 -10.64 11.92 1.39
C GLY A 550 -11.66 10.85 1.07
N TYR A 551 -12.30 11.04 -0.07
CA TYR A 551 -13.40 10.27 -0.61
C TYR A 551 -13.08 9.92 -2.06
N ARG A 552 -13.44 8.70 -2.47
CA ARG A 552 -13.34 8.24 -3.86
C ARG A 552 -14.61 7.52 -4.26
N ASN A 553 -15.20 7.92 -5.37
CA ASN A 553 -16.30 7.22 -6.00
C ASN A 553 -15.74 6.07 -6.86
N ARG A 554 -15.57 4.88 -6.26
CA ARG A 554 -14.99 3.73 -6.95
C ARG A 554 -15.84 3.27 -8.12
N ARG A 555 -17.17 3.47 -8.07
CA ARG A 555 -18.06 3.14 -9.20
C ARG A 555 -17.69 3.98 -10.42
N GLU A 556 -17.57 5.29 -10.27
CA GLU A 556 -17.22 6.18 -11.38
C GLU A 556 -15.77 5.97 -11.86
N GLU A 557 -14.81 5.80 -10.93
CA GLU A 557 -13.43 5.47 -11.28
C GLU A 557 -13.32 4.20 -12.12
N GLN A 558 -14.06 3.15 -11.74
CA GLN A 558 -14.04 1.87 -12.43
C GLN A 558 -14.81 1.92 -13.75
N ARG A 559 -15.90 2.68 -13.83
CA ARG A 559 -16.60 2.94 -15.10
C ARG A 559 -15.67 3.55 -16.14
N ALA A 560 -14.92 4.58 -15.75
CA ALA A 560 -13.94 5.23 -16.62
C ALA A 560 -12.78 4.28 -16.99
N ALA A 561 -12.28 3.50 -16.03
CA ALA A 561 -11.23 2.51 -16.29
C ALA A 561 -11.69 1.42 -17.27
N PHE A 562 -12.90 0.89 -17.13
CA PHE A 562 -13.49 -0.08 -18.06
C PHE A 562 -13.65 0.49 -19.47
N ALA A 563 -14.10 1.74 -19.60
CA ALA A 563 -14.20 2.40 -20.91
C ALA A 563 -12.83 2.50 -21.59
N ARG A 564 -11.79 2.86 -20.84
CA ARG A 564 -10.41 2.93 -21.34
C ARG A 564 -9.82 1.57 -21.70
N TRP A 565 -10.08 0.52 -20.90
CA TRP A 565 -9.66 -0.84 -21.21
C TRP A 565 -10.29 -1.34 -22.51
N LYS A 566 -11.58 -1.08 -22.73
CA LYS A 566 -12.26 -1.44 -23.99
C LYS A 566 -11.71 -0.70 -25.18
N LEU A 567 -11.51 0.62 -25.07
CA LEU A 567 -10.92 1.39 -26.16
C LEU A 567 -9.51 0.88 -26.54
N ARG A 568 -8.69 0.49 -25.57
CA ARG A 568 -7.38 -0.10 -25.82
C ARG A 568 -7.44 -1.49 -26.44
N ALA A 569 -8.44 -2.29 -26.08
CA ALA A 569 -8.66 -3.59 -26.69
C ALA A 569 -8.97 -3.47 -28.20
N ASP A 570 -9.58 -2.36 -28.61
CA ASP A 570 -9.90 -2.03 -30.00
C ASP A 570 -8.74 -1.31 -30.72
N ASP A 571 -7.94 -0.50 -30.00
CA ASP A 571 -6.77 0.23 -30.51
C ASP A 571 -5.58 0.18 -29.53
N GLU A 572 -4.57 -0.62 -29.87
CA GLU A 572 -3.36 -0.81 -29.06
C GLU A 572 -2.53 0.48 -28.88
N ALA A 573 -2.75 1.52 -29.71
CA ALA A 573 -2.11 2.83 -29.56
C ALA A 573 -2.67 3.63 -28.36
N THR A 574 -3.79 3.21 -27.77
CA THR A 574 -4.35 3.84 -26.57
C THR A 574 -3.46 3.51 -25.36
N PRO A 575 -2.97 4.52 -24.61
CA PRO A 575 -2.12 4.28 -23.46
C PRO A 575 -2.84 3.47 -22.37
N ALA A 576 -2.13 2.50 -21.79
CA ALA A 576 -2.60 1.69 -20.68
C ALA A 576 -3.24 2.57 -19.59
N PRO A 577 -4.41 2.22 -19.04
CA PRO A 577 -4.83 2.88 -17.82
C PRO A 577 -3.83 2.53 -16.73
N SER A 578 -3.19 3.56 -16.16
CA SER A 578 -2.35 3.45 -14.98
C SER A 578 -3.20 2.89 -13.85
N GLY A 579 -3.09 1.58 -13.61
CA GLY A 579 -3.79 0.87 -12.54
C GLY A 579 -3.19 1.13 -11.15
N MET A 580 -2.29 2.10 -11.01
CA MET A 580 -1.49 2.34 -9.82
C MET A 580 -1.79 3.72 -9.26
N THR A 581 -1.93 3.79 -7.95
CA THR A 581 -2.24 5.02 -7.22
C THR A 581 -1.16 6.10 -7.43
N PRO A 582 -1.49 7.40 -7.29
CA PRO A 582 -0.49 8.48 -7.26
C PRO A 582 0.62 8.25 -6.23
N VAL A 583 0.31 7.50 -5.15
CA VAL A 583 1.27 7.16 -4.09
C VAL A 583 2.37 6.21 -4.60
N THR A 584 2.03 5.22 -5.41
CA THR A 584 3.00 4.29 -6.01
C THR A 584 3.93 4.98 -7.02
N GLU A 585 3.40 5.89 -7.84
CA GLU A 585 4.21 6.71 -8.76
C GLU A 585 5.11 7.70 -8.00
N SER A 586 4.62 8.30 -6.91
CA SER A 586 5.40 9.23 -6.07
C SER A 586 6.54 8.57 -5.29
N LEU A 587 6.50 7.25 -5.11
CA LEU A 587 7.51 6.49 -4.38
C LEU A 587 8.59 5.87 -5.28
N GLY A 588 8.56 6.12 -6.60
CA GLY A 588 9.58 5.63 -7.53
C GLY A 588 9.71 4.10 -7.58
N LEU A 589 8.68 3.37 -7.12
CA LEU A 589 8.67 1.92 -7.15
C LEU A 589 8.32 1.49 -8.58
N ALA A 590 9.35 1.16 -9.36
CA ALA A 590 9.20 0.63 -10.71
C ALA A 590 8.20 -0.53 -10.71
N ALA A 591 7.26 -0.50 -11.64
CA ALA A 591 6.39 -1.64 -11.89
C ALA A 591 7.27 -2.85 -12.26
N PRO A 592 7.02 -4.05 -11.72
CA PRO A 592 7.68 -5.24 -12.23
C PRO A 592 7.33 -5.39 -13.73
N GLU A 593 8.37 -5.50 -14.57
CA GLU A 593 8.29 -5.44 -16.04
C GLU A 593 7.40 -6.54 -16.68
N GLU A 594 7.01 -7.57 -15.93
CA GLU A 594 5.97 -8.53 -16.30
C GLU A 594 4.83 -8.49 -15.27
N SER A 595 3.93 -7.52 -15.40
CA SER A 595 2.77 -7.41 -14.51
C SER A 595 1.83 -8.60 -14.71
N LEU A 596 1.41 -9.27 -13.64
CA LEU A 596 0.33 -10.28 -13.62
C LEU A 596 -0.94 -9.80 -14.35
N LEU A 597 -1.11 -8.49 -14.51
CA LEU A 597 -2.17 -7.86 -15.30
C LEU A 597 -2.13 -8.23 -16.79
N GLN A 598 -0.98 -8.61 -17.36
CA GLN A 598 -0.88 -9.08 -18.76
C GLN A 598 -1.61 -10.39 -18.98
N TRP A 599 -1.85 -11.19 -17.93
CA TRP A 599 -2.63 -12.42 -18.01
C TRP A 599 -4.14 -12.17 -17.99
N MET A 600 -4.57 -10.93 -17.75
CA MET A 600 -5.98 -10.55 -17.90
C MET A 600 -6.27 -10.17 -19.36
N ASP A 601 -7.06 -10.99 -20.04
CA ASP A 601 -7.54 -10.66 -21.37
C ASP A 601 -8.63 -9.57 -21.29
N THR A 602 -8.23 -8.34 -21.59
CA THR A 602 -9.12 -7.17 -21.55
C THR A 602 -10.23 -7.22 -22.61
N LYS A 603 -10.08 -8.02 -23.69
CA LYS A 603 -11.12 -8.23 -24.71
C LYS A 603 -12.32 -9.01 -24.16
N GLN A 604 -12.09 -9.82 -23.13
CA GLN A 604 -13.13 -10.62 -22.48
C GLN A 604 -13.85 -9.87 -21.35
N LEU A 605 -13.53 -8.59 -21.11
CA LEU A 605 -14.19 -7.82 -20.06
C LEU A 605 -15.67 -7.58 -20.39
N PRO A 606 -16.58 -7.87 -19.44
CA PRO A 606 -18.01 -7.62 -19.65
C PRO A 606 -18.30 -6.12 -19.74
N PRO A 607 -19.50 -5.73 -20.22
CA PRO A 607 -20.01 -4.37 -20.02
C PRO A 607 -19.96 -3.99 -18.53
N PHE A 608 -19.56 -2.75 -18.22
CA PHE A 608 -19.44 -2.28 -16.84
C PHE A 608 -20.77 -2.42 -16.07
N ALA A 609 -21.90 -2.19 -16.73
CA ALA A 609 -23.24 -2.37 -16.15
C ALA A 609 -23.50 -3.77 -15.57
N ALA A 610 -22.83 -4.82 -16.06
CA ALA A 610 -22.97 -6.17 -15.50
C ALA A 610 -22.32 -6.32 -14.12
N VAL A 611 -21.31 -5.50 -13.84
CA VAL A 611 -20.44 -5.59 -12.66
C VAL A 611 -20.50 -4.37 -11.75
N GLU A 612 -21.25 -3.32 -12.12
CA GLU A 612 -21.29 -2.05 -11.40
C GLU A 612 -21.74 -2.18 -9.94
N LYS A 613 -22.59 -3.17 -9.65
CA LYS A 613 -23.14 -3.48 -8.32
C LYS A 613 -22.07 -3.82 -7.26
N TYR A 614 -20.85 -4.15 -7.68
CA TYR A 614 -19.73 -4.45 -6.78
C TYR A 614 -18.90 -3.21 -6.40
N PHE A 615 -19.18 -2.05 -6.99
CA PHE A 615 -18.44 -0.82 -6.75
C PHE A 615 -19.31 0.20 -6.03
N HIS A 616 -18.76 0.80 -4.98
CA HIS A 616 -19.40 1.89 -4.23
C HIS A 616 -18.41 3.04 -4.04
N PHE A 617 -18.40 3.72 -2.90
CA PHE A 617 -17.35 4.68 -2.55
C PHE A 617 -16.37 4.11 -1.54
N THR A 618 -15.26 4.81 -1.34
CA THR A 618 -14.32 4.56 -0.23
C THR A 618 -13.97 5.88 0.41
N VAL A 619 -13.82 5.88 1.73
CA VAL A 619 -13.30 7.01 2.49
C VAL A 619 -11.98 6.66 3.16
N PHE A 620 -11.13 7.65 3.35
CA PHE A 620 -9.89 7.50 4.10
C PHE A 620 -9.62 8.70 4.98
N ALA A 621 -8.83 8.50 6.04
CA ALA A 621 -8.36 9.55 6.91
C ALA A 621 -6.95 9.26 7.42
N GLY A 622 -6.12 10.30 7.54
CA GLY A 622 -4.83 10.28 8.19
C GLY A 622 -4.86 11.14 9.45
N ALA A 623 -4.38 10.60 10.56
CA ALA A 623 -4.35 11.25 11.86
C ALA A 623 -2.99 11.09 12.55
N ALA A 624 -2.63 12.08 13.37
CA ALA A 624 -1.46 12.04 14.24
C ALA A 624 -1.92 12.06 15.71
N THR A 625 -1.45 11.10 16.51
CA THR A 625 -1.66 11.05 17.96
C THR A 625 -0.34 11.35 18.69
N ALA A 626 -0.24 11.19 20.01
CA ALA A 626 1.05 11.27 20.70
C ALA A 626 1.95 10.06 20.35
N ASP A 627 1.35 8.89 20.09
CA ASP A 627 2.05 7.61 19.90
C ASP A 627 2.48 7.34 18.46
N GLY A 628 1.75 7.86 17.47
CA GLY A 628 2.07 7.57 16.07
C GLY A 628 1.20 8.30 15.05
N LEU A 629 1.38 7.87 13.79
CA LEU A 629 0.58 8.29 12.66
C LEU A 629 -0.28 7.11 12.22
N THR A 630 -1.58 7.34 12.03
CA THR A 630 -2.53 6.31 11.63
C THR A 630 -3.22 6.73 10.35
N PHE A 631 -3.27 5.82 9.36
CA PHE A 631 -4.02 5.99 8.12
C PHE A 631 -5.09 4.91 8.04
N ARG A 632 -6.36 5.31 7.93
CA ARG A 632 -7.53 4.42 7.93
C ARG A 632 -8.24 4.53 6.61
N ILE A 633 -8.68 3.41 6.06
CA ILE A 633 -9.48 3.33 4.84
C ILE A 633 -10.71 2.49 5.15
N PHE A 634 -11.89 3.00 4.84
CA PHE A 634 -13.14 2.27 4.96
C PHE A 634 -13.82 2.16 3.60
N ALA A 635 -14.16 0.93 3.24
CA ALA A 635 -14.92 0.57 2.06
C ALA A 635 -16.27 0.00 2.51
N PRO A 636 -17.37 0.77 2.45
CA PRO A 636 -18.69 0.26 2.75
C PRO A 636 -19.06 -0.88 1.80
N THR A 637 -19.85 -1.84 2.29
CA THR A 637 -20.47 -2.86 1.45
C THR A 637 -21.42 -2.16 0.47
N PRO A 638 -21.29 -2.39 -0.86
CA PRO A 638 -22.23 -1.84 -1.83
C PRO A 638 -23.69 -2.18 -1.50
N PRO A 639 -24.63 -1.24 -1.69
CA PRO A 639 -26.04 -1.51 -1.49
C PRO A 639 -26.52 -2.72 -2.30
N GLY A 640 -27.28 -3.61 -1.67
CA GLY A 640 -27.78 -4.84 -2.29
C GLY A 640 -26.84 -6.06 -2.21
N LEU A 641 -25.61 -5.89 -1.71
CA LEU A 641 -24.73 -7.01 -1.36
C LEU A 641 -24.86 -7.36 0.13
N PRO A 642 -24.89 -8.65 0.51
CA PRO A 642 -24.90 -9.03 1.92
C PRO A 642 -23.60 -8.59 2.60
N ALA A 643 -23.70 -7.93 3.75
CA ALA A 643 -22.55 -7.57 4.57
C ALA A 643 -21.75 -8.81 5.00
N ALA A 644 -20.46 -8.65 5.24
CA ALA A 644 -19.68 -9.65 5.95
C ALA A 644 -20.26 -9.80 7.37
N GLN A 645 -20.67 -11.01 7.74
CA GLN A 645 -21.14 -11.33 9.09
C GLN A 645 -19.97 -11.66 10.01
#